data_AF-A0A942UXM7-F1
#
_entry.id   AF-A0A942UXM7-F1
#
_cell.length_a   1.000
_cell.length_b   1.000
_cell.length_c   1.000
_cell.angle_alpha   90.00
_cell.angle_beta   90.00
_cell.angle_gamma   90.00
#
_symmetry.space_group_name_H-M   'P 1'
#
loop_
_entity.id
_entity.type
_entity.pdbx_description
1 polymer ?
#
loop_
_entity_poly.entity_id
_entity_poly.type
_entity_poly.pdbx_seq_one_letter_code
_entity_poly.pdbx_strand_id
1 'polypeptide(L)'
;MKIGNRLNYTDIKNKAVKQKEKITEIITEPLKKMPTKAKKGALVAMFLLPVLGGGIVNKCSTDKDPDNIEVVDKPTEDFTEQEKYLDKTDATFYVVQKGDNPNKIASKFDVSVTRLLAENSLESSSLIYPSDTLLIPESYKVKNVKSLEDVSALTGFDKEFLEELCNMEGIHKEIYKDRNGNKTIGVGHVVKSDELSKFSGKTLSDSEVFTILAQDLVDRELNLKVFISEDTYSSIPSHLKESLLDLVFNKGEGAVRDNKNIMDGLNNKDYVKVISNLNQDYSVVTKENGEKVRKYASGLSKRRLFDIQNACKIFKNGMPTEVLKSAKNVYEKGLVYMSQENERGEFPNNSYENVLKEYKGLAYGWFDGRIGEKSTDVSKKNAKRNSVKIETSTQSSGNTGSSQVIYVNGKKTDWTVASLYEDWERTAKNNMRPFKRPMPVVDKNGNLTAEVRVIDLKKKGPLSGKTIIINPGHGGAMANGTNVNFDPGTSNAVMSKKNPNVETNTFIGNAGKPLEEWIVNKRIADNLVKKITNAGGKVIYVQGSVYNAMTAIRDIQKENKVNLVVSLHSNSCGDKRGIYVIANKRGGIIDKEDQKFARIVSNKLNEHSWFKGITHQTEQSLGVLSSSAKKSSPVPGILIETGNLKNETDVANLNSRTFKDQMIESIFEGINDYLK
;
A
#
# COMPACT_ATOMS: atom_id res chain seq x y z
N MET A 1 -39.58 13.64 45.09
CA MET A 1 -39.79 15.07 45.39
C MET A 1 -38.65 15.85 44.73
N LYS A 2 -38.99 16.80 43.84
CA LYS A 2 -38.18 17.85 43.18
C LYS A 2 -36.88 17.51 42.41
N ILE A 3 -36.90 17.91 41.14
CA ILE A 3 -35.81 18.21 40.21
C ILE A 3 -34.88 19.28 40.82
N GLY A 4 -33.57 19.16 40.61
CA GLY A 4 -32.65 20.31 40.67
C GLY A 4 -31.25 20.01 41.21
N ASN A 5 -30.35 19.57 40.34
CA ASN A 5 -29.06 20.24 40.11
C ASN A 5 -28.28 19.48 39.03
N ARG A 6 -28.40 19.96 37.78
CA ARG A 6 -27.38 19.73 36.75
C ARG A 6 -26.10 20.39 37.27
N LEU A 7 -25.08 19.61 37.57
CA LEU A 7 -23.73 20.15 37.77
C LEU A 7 -23.31 20.83 36.46
N ASN A 8 -23.09 22.14 36.53
CA ASN A 8 -22.78 22.97 35.38
C ASN A 8 -21.34 22.68 34.93
N TYR A 9 -21.10 22.61 33.63
CA TYR A 9 -19.77 22.30 33.06
C TYR A 9 -18.68 23.27 33.56
N THR A 10 -19.08 24.51 33.89
CA THR A 10 -18.25 25.54 34.51
C THR A 10 -17.78 25.17 35.93
N ASP A 11 -18.58 24.43 36.71
CA ASP A 11 -18.22 24.02 38.08
C ASP A 11 -17.18 22.89 38.09
N ILE A 12 -17.20 22.03 37.06
CA ILE A 12 -16.19 20.98 36.86
C ILE A 12 -14.87 21.60 36.39
N LYS A 13 -14.93 22.57 35.48
CA LYS A 13 -13.75 23.33 35.03
C LYS A 13 -13.10 24.11 36.19
N ASN A 14 -13.90 24.71 37.08
CA ASN A 14 -13.41 25.40 38.27
C ASN A 14 -12.83 24.44 39.33
N LYS A 15 -13.36 23.21 39.46
CA LYS A 15 -12.76 22.18 40.30
C LYS A 15 -11.42 21.67 39.74
N ALA A 16 -11.30 21.49 38.42
CA ALA A 16 -10.06 21.10 37.77
C ALA A 16 -8.99 22.22 37.84
N VAL A 17 -9.39 23.49 37.72
CA VAL A 17 -8.49 24.65 37.92
C VAL A 17 -8.02 24.72 39.38
N LYS A 18 -8.92 24.57 40.36
CA LYS A 18 -8.52 24.54 41.79
C LYS A 18 -7.64 23.34 42.14
N GLN A 19 -7.81 22.20 41.48
CA GLN A 19 -6.97 21.02 41.67
C GLN A 19 -5.59 21.22 41.03
N LYS A 20 -5.51 21.93 39.89
CA LYS A 20 -4.28 22.37 39.24
C LYS A 20 -3.53 23.45 40.05
N GLU A 21 -4.24 24.38 40.69
CA GLU A 21 -3.67 25.35 41.62
C GLU A 21 -3.14 24.67 42.89
N LYS A 22 -3.85 23.68 43.45
CA LYS A 22 -3.38 22.88 44.59
C LYS A 22 -2.13 22.06 44.27
N ILE A 23 -2.05 21.49 43.06
CA ILE A 23 -0.85 20.79 42.57
C ILE A 23 0.29 21.78 42.36
N THR A 24 0.01 22.99 41.88
CA THR A 24 1.01 24.06 41.72
C THR A 24 1.54 24.53 43.09
N GLU A 25 0.69 24.58 44.13
CA GLU A 25 1.09 24.90 45.51
C GLU A 25 1.96 23.81 46.14
N ILE A 26 1.62 22.53 45.93
CA ILE A 26 2.40 21.36 46.37
C ILE A 26 3.78 21.31 45.68
N ILE A 27 3.88 21.77 44.43
CA ILE A 27 5.14 21.84 43.67
C ILE A 27 5.97 23.07 44.08
N THR A 28 5.34 24.18 44.52
CA THR A 28 6.04 25.46 44.82
C THR A 28 6.49 25.63 46.27
N GLU A 29 5.88 24.95 47.24
CA GLU A 29 6.34 24.99 48.64
C GLU A 29 7.78 24.47 48.84
N PRO A 30 8.19 23.34 48.24
CA PRO A 30 9.58 22.84 48.34
C PRO A 30 10.59 23.80 47.68
N LEU A 31 10.18 24.52 46.63
CA LEU A 31 11.03 25.48 45.91
C LEU A 31 11.33 26.73 46.74
N LYS A 32 10.44 27.16 47.64
CA LYS A 32 10.67 28.33 48.50
C LYS A 32 11.82 28.10 49.49
N LYS A 33 12.02 26.86 49.95
CA LYS A 33 13.05 26.47 50.95
C LYS A 33 14.45 26.17 50.38
N MET A 34 14.64 26.25 49.06
CA MET A 34 15.93 25.96 48.42
C MET A 34 16.91 27.15 48.42
N PRO A 35 18.23 26.93 48.61
CA PRO A 35 19.27 27.96 48.48
C PRO A 35 19.34 28.57 47.08
N THR A 36 19.72 29.86 46.98
CA THR A 36 19.65 30.69 45.76
C THR A 36 20.40 30.11 44.56
N LYS A 37 21.47 29.33 44.77
CA LYS A 37 22.20 28.61 43.71
C LYS A 37 21.42 27.41 43.14
N ALA A 38 20.66 26.70 43.97
CA ALA A 38 19.81 25.58 43.55
C ALA A 38 18.53 26.06 42.82
N LYS A 39 17.99 27.23 43.21
CA LYS A 39 16.87 27.88 42.51
C LYS A 39 17.20 28.22 41.06
N LYS A 40 18.43 28.66 40.75
CA LYS A 40 18.86 28.90 39.35
C LYS A 40 18.96 27.61 38.53
N GLY A 41 19.31 26.47 39.13
CA GLY A 41 19.32 25.18 38.44
C GLY A 41 17.92 24.65 38.12
N ALA A 42 16.98 24.76 39.06
CA ALA A 42 15.61 24.29 38.89
C ALA A 42 14.78 25.18 37.92
N LEU A 43 14.99 26.50 37.93
CA LEU A 43 14.30 27.42 37.02
C LEU A 43 14.78 27.27 35.57
N VAL A 44 16.07 26.98 35.36
CA VAL A 44 16.64 26.68 34.04
C VAL A 44 16.11 25.33 33.51
N ALA A 45 15.86 24.34 34.37
CA ALA A 45 15.25 23.08 33.97
C ALA A 45 13.76 23.23 33.58
N MET A 46 13.02 24.16 34.20
CA MET A 46 11.61 24.44 33.85
C MET A 46 11.45 25.37 32.63
N PHE A 47 12.42 26.22 32.32
CA PHE A 47 12.43 27.08 31.12
C PHE A 47 13.08 26.43 29.88
N LEU A 48 13.51 25.17 29.97
CA LEU A 48 13.97 24.35 28.84
C LEU A 48 12.85 23.50 28.20
N LEU A 49 11.57 23.79 28.51
CA LEU A 49 10.43 23.31 27.73
C LEU A 49 10.24 24.24 26.52
N PRO A 50 10.35 23.75 25.27
CA PRO A 50 10.39 24.60 24.10
C PRO A 50 8.99 25.09 23.73
N VAL A 51 8.72 26.36 24.02
CA VAL A 51 7.84 27.17 23.19
C VAL A 51 8.70 28.31 22.68
N LEU A 52 9.16 28.18 21.43
CA LEU A 52 9.24 29.22 20.38
C LEU A 52 10.13 28.71 19.24
N GLY A 53 9.68 28.99 18.02
CA GLY A 53 10.13 28.41 16.75
C GLY A 53 11.64 28.35 16.53
N GLY A 54 12.07 27.21 15.96
CA GLY A 54 13.41 27.01 15.40
C GLY A 54 14.03 25.69 15.85
N GLY A 55 13.97 24.66 15.00
CA GLY A 55 14.80 23.45 15.10
C GLY A 55 14.48 22.52 16.27
N ILE A 56 13.91 21.35 15.98
CA ILE A 56 13.92 20.22 16.90
C ILE A 56 15.40 19.86 17.12
N VAL A 57 15.98 20.20 18.27
CA VAL A 57 17.31 19.71 18.64
C VAL A 57 17.15 18.24 19.01
N ASN A 58 17.44 17.39 18.04
CA ASN A 58 17.52 15.95 18.16
C ASN A 58 18.68 15.61 19.11
N LYS A 59 18.40 15.01 20.29
CA LYS A 59 19.43 14.50 21.20
C LYS A 59 20.11 13.21 20.69
N CYS A 60 19.97 12.87 19.40
CA CYS A 60 20.76 11.80 18.78
C CYS A 60 22.27 12.13 18.75
N SER A 61 22.66 13.41 18.79
CA SER A 61 24.07 13.80 18.84
C SER A 61 24.56 13.92 20.28
N THR A 62 25.36 12.96 20.73
CA THR A 62 26.48 13.32 21.62
C THR A 62 27.61 13.77 20.70
N ASP A 63 28.46 14.72 21.14
CA ASP A 63 29.60 15.28 20.37
C ASP A 63 30.66 14.24 19.89
N LYS A 64 30.37 12.94 20.03
CA LYS A 64 31.18 11.80 19.60
C LYS A 64 30.48 10.87 18.60
N ASP A 65 29.29 11.21 18.11
CA ASP A 65 28.54 10.34 17.18
C ASP A 65 29.09 10.44 15.75
N PRO A 66 29.70 9.37 15.20
CA PRO A 66 30.27 9.37 13.86
C PRO A 66 29.23 9.46 12.73
N ASP A 67 27.94 9.25 13.02
CA ASP A 67 26.90 9.11 11.99
C ASP A 67 26.12 10.43 11.71
N ASN A 68 26.35 11.51 12.48
CA ASN A 68 25.68 12.82 12.36
C ASN A 68 24.16 12.70 12.09
N ILE A 69 23.42 12.21 13.09
CA ILE A 69 22.05 11.72 12.95
C ILE A 69 21.01 12.86 12.98
N GLU A 70 20.48 13.21 11.80
CA GLU A 70 19.38 14.17 11.61
C GLU A 70 18.07 13.44 11.31
N VAL A 71 17.01 13.72 12.09
CA VAL A 71 15.66 13.21 11.86
C VAL A 71 14.89 14.20 10.99
N VAL A 72 14.40 13.73 9.83
CA VAL A 72 13.74 14.56 8.80
C VAL A 72 12.25 14.27 8.64
N ASP A 73 11.81 13.10 9.11
CA ASP A 73 10.40 12.74 9.10
C ASP A 73 9.64 13.47 10.22
N LYS A 74 8.41 13.89 9.92
CA LYS A 74 7.56 14.62 10.85
C LYS A 74 6.50 13.70 11.45
N PRO A 75 6.05 13.95 12.68
CA PRO A 75 4.85 13.30 13.18
C PRO A 75 3.67 13.61 12.27
N THR A 76 2.82 12.61 12.08
CA THR A 76 1.55 12.74 11.38
C THR A 76 0.69 13.77 12.12
N GLU A 77 0.24 14.83 11.44
CA GLU A 77 -0.70 15.80 12.03
C GLU A 77 -2.05 15.10 12.27
N ASP A 78 -2.75 15.44 13.36
CA ASP A 78 -4.12 14.98 13.58
C ASP A 78 -5.00 15.51 12.45
N PHE A 79 -5.37 14.62 11.53
CA PHE A 79 -6.11 15.01 10.33
C PHE A 79 -7.54 15.38 10.67
N THR A 80 -7.99 16.50 10.11
CA THR A 80 -9.38 17.00 10.16
C THR A 80 -10.41 16.03 9.55
N GLU A 81 -9.97 14.91 8.97
CA GLU A 81 -10.85 13.89 8.39
C GLU A 81 -11.22 12.76 9.37
N GLN A 82 -10.62 12.66 10.56
CA GLN A 82 -10.94 11.57 11.51
C GLN A 82 -12.43 11.53 11.90
N GLU A 83 -13.08 12.69 12.07
CA GLU A 83 -14.52 12.78 12.40
C GLU A 83 -15.43 12.17 11.32
N LYS A 84 -14.98 12.12 10.06
CA LYS A 84 -15.71 11.49 8.94
C LYS A 84 -15.79 9.97 9.11
N TYR A 85 -14.76 9.38 9.71
CA TYR A 85 -14.53 7.95 9.78
C TYR A 85 -14.74 7.37 11.18
N LEU A 86 -14.93 8.20 12.20
CA LEU A 86 -15.12 7.78 13.58
C LEU A 86 -16.46 8.28 14.15
N ASP A 87 -17.20 7.38 14.79
CA ASP A 87 -18.22 7.74 15.76
C ASP A 87 -17.59 7.69 17.15
N LYS A 88 -17.48 8.85 17.80
CA LYS A 88 -16.99 8.97 19.17
C LYS A 88 -18.14 8.82 20.16
N THR A 89 -17.97 7.94 21.14
CA THR A 89 -18.80 7.90 22.34
C THR A 89 -18.01 8.53 23.48
N ASP A 90 -18.59 9.53 24.13
CA ASP A 90 -17.94 10.23 25.24
C ASP A 90 -17.73 9.32 26.45
N ALA A 91 -16.70 9.63 27.23
CA ALA A 91 -16.42 8.95 28.49
C ALA A 91 -17.62 9.03 29.45
N THR A 92 -17.86 7.95 30.19
CA THR A 92 -19.01 7.84 31.09
C THR A 92 -18.66 7.05 32.35
N PHE A 93 -19.46 7.18 33.40
CA PHE A 93 -19.30 6.39 34.61
C PHE A 93 -20.17 5.14 34.57
N TYR A 94 -19.61 4.01 34.99
CA TYR A 94 -20.31 2.74 35.11
C TYR A 94 -20.20 2.19 36.53
N VAL A 95 -21.34 1.79 37.10
CA VAL A 95 -21.37 1.12 38.41
C VAL A 95 -21.29 -0.38 38.18
N VAL A 96 -20.24 -1.01 38.71
CA VAL A 96 -19.96 -2.44 38.60
C VAL A 96 -21.13 -3.25 39.18
N GLN A 97 -21.57 -4.26 38.45
CA GLN A 97 -22.66 -5.14 38.83
C GLN A 97 -22.15 -6.52 39.23
N LYS A 98 -22.99 -7.29 39.94
CA LYS A 98 -22.67 -8.68 40.30
C LYS A 98 -22.41 -9.52 39.04
N GLY A 99 -21.23 -10.12 38.94
CA GLY A 99 -20.82 -10.98 37.82
C GLY A 99 -20.05 -10.25 36.70
N ASP A 100 -19.84 -8.94 36.84
CA ASP A 100 -18.94 -8.17 35.99
C ASP A 100 -17.48 -8.54 36.24
N ASN A 101 -16.67 -8.33 35.20
CA ASN A 101 -15.22 -8.31 35.27
C ASN A 101 -14.70 -7.31 34.22
N PRO A 102 -13.42 -6.87 34.27
CA PRO A 102 -12.90 -5.88 33.34
C PRO A 102 -13.08 -6.25 31.86
N ASN A 103 -12.93 -7.53 31.49
CA ASN A 103 -13.15 -7.98 30.10
C ASN A 103 -14.61 -7.79 29.64
N LYS A 104 -15.58 -8.18 30.48
CA LYS A 104 -17.01 -8.02 30.17
C LYS A 104 -17.42 -6.55 30.09
N ILE A 105 -16.92 -5.72 30.99
CA ILE A 105 -17.20 -4.28 31.00
C ILE A 105 -16.58 -3.64 29.75
N ALA A 106 -15.31 -3.91 29.46
CA ALA A 106 -14.63 -3.37 28.29
C ALA A 106 -15.34 -3.75 26.98
N SER A 107 -15.70 -5.04 26.80
CA SER A 107 -16.49 -5.51 25.64
C SER A 107 -17.86 -4.82 25.55
N LYS A 108 -18.56 -4.64 26.68
CA LYS A 108 -19.87 -3.95 26.71
C LYS A 108 -19.82 -2.51 26.21
N PHE A 109 -18.69 -1.82 26.39
CA PHE A 109 -18.52 -0.41 26.04
C PHE A 109 -17.64 -0.19 24.80
N ASP A 110 -17.27 -1.25 24.07
CA ASP A 110 -16.37 -1.20 22.91
C ASP A 110 -15.05 -0.45 23.22
N VAL A 111 -14.47 -0.72 24.39
CA VAL A 111 -13.14 -0.22 24.79
C VAL A 111 -12.19 -1.39 25.04
N SER A 112 -10.89 -1.13 24.98
CA SER A 112 -9.91 -2.14 25.37
C SER A 112 -9.83 -2.26 26.90
N VAL A 113 -9.51 -3.46 27.39
CA VAL A 113 -9.26 -3.69 28.82
C VAL A 113 -8.06 -2.85 29.30
N THR A 114 -7.03 -2.71 28.47
CA THR A 114 -5.86 -1.87 28.75
C THR A 114 -6.26 -0.44 29.08
N ARG A 115 -7.12 0.18 28.24
CA ARG A 115 -7.59 1.55 28.45
C ARG A 115 -8.51 1.66 29.66
N LEU A 116 -9.44 0.72 29.82
CA LEU A 116 -10.33 0.69 30.98
C LEU A 116 -9.54 0.62 32.30
N LEU A 117 -8.56 -0.27 32.38
CA LEU A 117 -7.74 -0.41 33.58
C LEU A 117 -6.90 0.83 33.84
N ALA A 118 -6.23 1.37 32.81
CA ALA A 118 -5.38 2.55 32.95
C ALA A 118 -6.16 3.80 33.40
N GLU A 119 -7.33 4.05 32.81
CA GLU A 119 -8.20 5.20 33.17
C GLU A 119 -8.65 5.14 34.64
N ASN A 120 -8.68 3.93 35.22
CA ASN A 120 -9.10 3.68 36.59
C ASN A 120 -7.92 3.36 37.53
N SER A 121 -6.67 3.52 37.08
CA SER A 121 -5.47 3.17 37.86
C SER A 121 -5.50 1.73 38.40
N LEU A 122 -6.04 0.81 37.61
CA LEU A 122 -6.13 -0.61 37.94
C LEU A 122 -5.03 -1.39 37.20
N GLU A 123 -4.55 -2.44 37.85
CA GLU A 123 -3.66 -3.43 37.27
C GLU A 123 -4.45 -4.65 36.79
N SER A 124 -3.85 -5.48 35.95
CA SER A 124 -4.48 -6.74 35.50
C SER A 124 -4.83 -7.70 36.65
N SER A 125 -4.19 -7.56 37.81
CA SER A 125 -4.44 -8.31 39.03
C SER A 125 -5.45 -7.65 39.97
N SER A 126 -5.87 -6.40 39.68
CA SER A 126 -6.81 -5.68 40.53
C SER A 126 -8.19 -6.35 40.51
N LEU A 127 -8.80 -6.42 41.69
CA LEU A 127 -10.18 -6.86 41.86
C LEU A 127 -11.12 -5.67 41.77
N ILE A 128 -12.26 -5.87 41.12
CA ILE A 128 -13.39 -4.94 41.14
C ILE A 128 -14.56 -5.61 41.86
N TYR A 129 -15.32 -4.82 42.61
CA TYR A 129 -16.45 -5.27 43.41
C TYR A 129 -17.74 -4.61 42.93
N PRO A 130 -18.91 -5.27 43.10
CA PRO A 130 -20.18 -4.63 42.86
C PRO A 130 -20.29 -3.31 43.62
N SER A 131 -20.89 -2.31 42.97
CA SER A 131 -21.00 -0.92 43.42
C SER A 131 -19.74 -0.05 43.27
N ASP A 132 -18.60 -0.60 42.87
CA ASP A 132 -17.48 0.21 42.41
C ASP A 132 -17.91 1.08 41.21
N THR A 133 -17.39 2.30 41.13
CA THR A 133 -17.63 3.19 39.99
C THR A 133 -16.38 3.27 39.14
N LEU A 134 -16.48 2.84 37.89
CA LEU A 134 -15.40 2.91 36.91
C LEU A 134 -15.68 4.05 35.92
N LEU A 135 -14.65 4.81 35.58
CA LEU A 135 -14.64 5.69 34.43
C LEU A 135 -14.39 4.86 33.17
N ILE A 136 -15.40 4.78 32.31
CA ILE A 136 -15.28 4.19 30.99
C ILE A 136 -14.69 5.28 30.08
N PRO A 137 -13.51 5.06 29.47
CA PRO A 137 -12.92 6.03 28.57
C PRO A 137 -13.75 6.15 27.28
N GLU A 138 -13.47 7.19 26.50
CA GLU A 138 -14.10 7.38 25.19
C GLU A 138 -13.87 6.17 24.27
N SER A 139 -14.89 5.79 23.49
CA SER A 139 -14.77 4.75 22.46
C SER A 139 -14.94 5.33 21.06
N TYR A 140 -14.29 4.68 20.10
CA TYR A 140 -14.25 5.12 18.72
C TYR A 140 -14.68 3.98 17.83
N LYS A 141 -15.83 4.14 17.16
CA LYS A 141 -16.31 3.17 16.20
C LYS A 141 -16.01 3.61 14.79
N VAL A 142 -15.27 2.79 14.06
CA VAL A 142 -14.96 3.06 12.65
C VAL A 142 -16.22 2.92 11.78
N LYS A 143 -16.43 3.90 10.91
CA LYS A 143 -17.51 3.97 9.91
C LYS A 143 -16.97 4.45 8.56
N ASN A 144 -17.78 4.28 7.51
CA ASN A 144 -17.54 4.85 6.17
C ASN A 144 -16.22 4.43 5.48
N VAL A 145 -15.58 3.36 5.93
CA VAL A 145 -14.35 2.83 5.31
C VAL A 145 -14.72 1.89 4.16
N LYS A 146 -14.30 2.21 2.94
CA LYS A 146 -14.59 1.44 1.72
C LYS A 146 -13.33 0.85 1.09
N SER A 147 -12.18 1.47 1.32
CA SER A 147 -10.91 1.01 0.76
C SER A 147 -9.74 1.28 1.70
N LEU A 148 -8.57 0.77 1.32
CA LEU A 148 -7.33 1.01 2.06
C LEU A 148 -6.91 2.49 2.03
N GLU A 149 -7.34 3.26 1.02
CA GLU A 149 -7.19 4.72 1.01
C GLU A 149 -7.97 5.38 2.16
N ASP A 150 -9.15 4.89 2.52
CA ASP A 150 -9.90 5.41 3.67
C ASP A 150 -9.18 5.04 4.98
N VAL A 151 -8.58 3.85 5.07
CA VAL A 151 -7.76 3.45 6.23
C VAL A 151 -6.54 4.37 6.35
N SER A 152 -5.86 4.66 5.24
CA SER A 152 -4.74 5.62 5.17
C SER A 152 -5.18 7.02 5.59
N ALA A 153 -6.33 7.49 5.11
CA ALA A 153 -6.87 8.80 5.50
C ALA A 153 -7.24 8.88 6.99
N LEU A 154 -7.79 7.81 7.56
CA LEU A 154 -8.16 7.73 8.98
C LEU A 154 -6.92 7.67 9.89
N THR A 155 -6.00 6.76 9.59
CA THR A 155 -4.84 6.46 10.45
C THR A 155 -3.67 7.41 10.21
N GLY A 156 -3.64 8.05 9.04
CA GLY A 156 -2.52 8.84 8.58
C GLY A 156 -1.30 8.03 8.13
N PHE A 157 -1.40 6.70 8.06
CA PHE A 157 -0.30 5.86 7.58
C PHE A 157 -0.20 5.86 6.07
N ASP A 158 1.02 5.70 5.60
CA ASP A 158 1.31 5.54 4.19
C ASP A 158 0.56 4.33 3.67
N LYS A 159 -0.14 4.55 2.55
CA LYS A 159 -0.86 3.48 1.88
C LYS A 159 0.08 2.31 1.52
N GLU A 160 1.33 2.60 1.17
CA GLU A 160 2.31 1.55 0.84
C GLU A 160 2.65 0.67 2.04
N PHE A 161 2.76 1.27 3.23
CA PHE A 161 2.94 0.54 4.48
C PHE A 161 1.71 -0.34 4.77
N LEU A 162 0.50 0.22 4.65
CA LEU A 162 -0.74 -0.53 4.85
C LEU A 162 -0.91 -1.69 3.86
N GLU A 163 -0.50 -1.51 2.60
CA GLU A 163 -0.47 -2.57 1.59
C GLU A 163 0.48 -3.70 2.00
N GLU A 164 1.64 -3.39 2.55
CA GLU A 164 2.60 -4.40 3.00
C GLU A 164 2.14 -5.11 4.29
N LEU A 165 1.54 -4.38 5.23
CA LEU A 165 0.85 -4.97 6.40
C LEU A 165 -0.19 -6.01 5.94
N CYS A 166 -1.04 -5.65 4.98
CA CYS A 166 -2.03 -6.56 4.40
C CYS A 166 -1.39 -7.76 3.68
N ASN A 167 -0.26 -7.56 3.01
CA ASN A 167 0.48 -8.65 2.34
C ASN A 167 1.08 -9.64 3.36
N MET A 168 1.60 -9.14 4.47
CA MET A 168 2.24 -9.96 5.51
C MET A 168 1.22 -10.75 6.34
N GLU A 169 0.07 -10.15 6.65
CA GLU A 169 -1.01 -10.81 7.39
C GLU A 169 -1.90 -11.70 6.50
N GLY A 170 -2.03 -11.32 5.23
CA GLY A 170 -3.02 -11.89 4.31
C GLY A 170 -4.40 -11.25 4.49
N ILE A 171 -5.21 -11.30 3.42
CA ILE A 171 -6.61 -10.85 3.42
C ILE A 171 -7.52 -12.08 3.33
N HIS A 172 -8.29 -12.32 4.38
CA HIS A 172 -9.21 -13.46 4.50
C HIS A 172 -10.65 -12.97 4.65
N LYS A 173 -11.48 -13.21 3.64
CA LYS A 173 -12.90 -12.79 3.65
C LYS A 173 -13.80 -13.72 4.48
N GLU A 174 -13.28 -14.87 4.90
CA GLU A 174 -14.00 -15.87 5.67
C GLU A 174 -13.15 -16.29 6.87
N ILE A 175 -13.79 -16.80 7.92
CA ILE A 175 -13.07 -17.30 9.10
C ILE A 175 -12.12 -18.43 8.70
N TYR A 176 -10.85 -18.29 9.05
CA TYR A 176 -9.83 -19.33 8.94
C TYR A 176 -9.21 -19.60 10.32
N LYS A 177 -8.35 -20.62 10.40
CA LYS A 177 -7.52 -20.86 11.58
C LYS A 177 -6.11 -20.35 11.34
N ASP A 178 -5.61 -19.49 12.23
CA ASP A 178 -4.21 -19.06 12.19
C ASP A 178 -3.25 -20.19 12.59
N ARG A 179 -1.94 -19.90 12.59
CA ARG A 179 -0.90 -20.87 12.95
C ARG A 179 -0.98 -21.39 14.39
N ASN A 180 -1.69 -20.67 15.26
CA ASN A 180 -1.92 -21.03 16.66
C ASN A 180 -3.30 -21.70 16.84
N GLY A 181 -4.06 -21.90 15.76
CA GLY A 181 -5.39 -22.50 15.78
C GLY A 181 -6.52 -21.54 16.15
N ASN A 182 -6.25 -20.24 16.33
CA ASN A 182 -7.27 -19.25 16.63
C ASN A 182 -8.13 -19.00 15.40
N LYS A 183 -9.42 -18.72 15.60
CA LYS A 183 -10.30 -18.26 14.53
C LYS A 183 -9.94 -16.82 14.18
N THR A 184 -9.66 -16.58 12.91
CA THR A 184 -9.17 -15.28 12.41
C THR A 184 -9.92 -14.91 11.14
N ILE A 185 -10.09 -13.61 10.86
CA ILE A 185 -10.75 -13.08 9.66
C ILE A 185 -10.11 -11.74 9.25
N GLY A 186 -10.47 -11.21 8.09
CA GLY A 186 -9.98 -9.91 7.62
C GLY A 186 -8.47 -9.92 7.42
N VAL A 187 -7.81 -8.91 7.99
CA VAL A 187 -6.35 -8.78 8.00
C VAL A 187 -5.87 -9.11 9.41
N GLY A 188 -5.58 -10.39 9.69
CA GLY A 188 -5.04 -10.83 10.98
C GLY A 188 -5.96 -10.66 12.21
N HIS A 189 -7.24 -10.33 12.04
CA HIS A 189 -8.17 -10.08 13.15
C HIS A 189 -8.61 -11.38 13.82
N VAL A 190 -8.19 -11.60 15.07
CA VAL A 190 -8.60 -12.77 15.87
C VAL A 190 -10.04 -12.59 16.34
N VAL A 191 -10.93 -13.46 15.84
CA VAL A 191 -12.38 -13.42 16.14
C VAL A 191 -12.62 -13.87 17.57
N LYS A 192 -13.11 -12.94 18.41
CA LYS A 192 -13.49 -13.26 19.80
C LYS A 192 -14.77 -14.09 19.84
N SER A 193 -15.01 -14.75 20.98
CA SER A 193 -16.16 -15.64 21.15
C SER A 193 -17.51 -14.92 20.99
N ASP A 194 -17.60 -13.68 21.43
CA ASP A 194 -18.77 -12.78 21.29
C ASP A 194 -18.93 -12.19 19.88
N GLU A 195 -17.90 -12.28 19.05
CA GLU A 195 -17.93 -11.85 17.65
C GLU A 195 -18.23 -12.99 16.69
N LEU A 196 -18.16 -14.24 17.15
CA LEU A 196 -18.30 -15.41 16.29
C LEU A 196 -19.64 -15.42 15.55
N SER A 197 -20.74 -15.03 16.22
CA SER A 197 -22.07 -14.93 15.59
C SER A 197 -22.13 -13.86 14.49
N LYS A 198 -21.28 -12.82 14.56
CA LYS A 198 -21.22 -11.75 13.56
C LYS A 198 -20.63 -12.25 12.24
N PHE A 199 -19.68 -13.18 12.29
CA PHE A 199 -18.86 -13.59 11.15
C PHE A 199 -19.07 -15.04 10.68
N SER A 200 -19.61 -15.92 11.52
CA SER A 200 -19.77 -17.34 11.19
C SER A 200 -20.65 -17.54 9.96
N GLY A 201 -20.11 -18.24 8.95
CA GLY A 201 -20.81 -18.53 7.69
C GLY A 201 -20.94 -17.32 6.74
N LYS A 202 -20.27 -16.20 7.02
CA LYS A 202 -20.28 -15.02 6.16
C LYS A 202 -18.99 -14.89 5.35
N THR A 203 -19.13 -14.36 4.14
CA THR A 203 -18.02 -13.88 3.31
C THR A 203 -18.06 -12.35 3.31
N LEU A 204 -17.02 -11.72 3.86
CA LEU A 204 -16.91 -10.27 3.99
C LEU A 204 -16.68 -9.58 2.63
N SER A 205 -17.27 -8.41 2.46
CA SER A 205 -16.90 -7.44 1.45
C SER A 205 -15.54 -6.77 1.76
N ASP A 206 -14.94 -6.11 0.77
CA ASP A 206 -13.68 -5.37 0.99
C ASP A 206 -13.86 -4.22 2.01
N SER A 207 -15.02 -3.56 2.00
CA SER A 207 -15.36 -2.52 2.97
C SER A 207 -15.40 -3.07 4.40
N GLU A 208 -15.99 -4.25 4.61
CA GLU A 208 -16.02 -4.89 5.94
C GLU A 208 -14.62 -5.30 6.40
N VAL A 209 -13.80 -5.88 5.51
CA VAL A 209 -12.39 -6.22 5.80
C VAL A 209 -11.61 -4.98 6.22
N PHE A 210 -11.69 -3.89 5.46
CA PHE A 210 -10.94 -2.67 5.76
C PHE A 210 -11.50 -1.90 6.96
N THR A 211 -12.80 -2.01 7.23
CA THR A 211 -13.40 -1.47 8.45
C THR A 211 -12.87 -2.21 9.68
N ILE A 212 -12.73 -3.53 9.62
CA ILE A 212 -12.11 -4.32 10.71
C ILE A 212 -10.65 -3.92 10.89
N LEU A 213 -9.86 -3.86 9.81
CA LEU A 213 -8.45 -3.43 9.87
C LEU A 213 -8.32 -2.03 10.48
N ALA A 214 -9.12 -1.07 10.02
CA ALA A 214 -9.13 0.28 10.56
C ALA A 214 -9.47 0.31 12.05
N GLN A 215 -10.47 -0.48 12.47
CA GLN A 215 -10.83 -0.58 13.89
C GLN A 215 -9.68 -1.16 14.72
N ASP A 216 -9.04 -2.23 14.24
CA ASP A 216 -7.90 -2.83 14.93
C ASP A 216 -6.73 -1.85 15.06
N LEU A 217 -6.44 -1.07 14.02
CA LEU A 217 -5.37 -0.06 14.05
C LEU A 217 -5.69 1.08 15.03
N VAL A 218 -6.92 1.59 15.04
CA VAL A 218 -7.39 2.61 15.99
C VAL A 218 -7.29 2.08 17.43
N ASP A 219 -7.76 0.86 17.68
CA ASP A 219 -7.71 0.26 19.02
C ASP A 219 -6.26 0.09 19.51
N ARG A 220 -5.34 -0.32 18.63
CA ARG A 220 -3.90 -0.49 18.96
C ARG A 220 -3.21 0.85 19.19
N GLU A 221 -3.52 1.86 18.40
CA GLU A 221 -3.03 3.23 18.58
C GLU A 221 -3.46 3.80 19.94
N LEU A 222 -4.75 3.69 20.27
CA LEU A 222 -5.28 4.15 21.56
C LEU A 222 -4.63 3.40 22.73
N ASN A 223 -4.33 2.12 22.57
CA ASN A 223 -3.59 1.37 23.57
C ASN A 223 -2.14 1.85 23.70
N LEU A 224 -1.46 2.10 22.58
CA LEU A 224 -0.09 2.65 22.56
C LEU A 224 0.01 3.95 23.36
N LYS A 225 -0.91 4.89 23.10
CA LYS A 225 -1.01 6.18 23.79
C LYS A 225 -1.09 6.04 25.32
N VAL A 226 -1.73 4.98 25.84
CA VAL A 226 -1.79 4.72 27.29
C VAL A 226 -0.41 4.50 27.90
N PHE A 227 0.43 3.66 27.30
CA PHE A 227 1.68 3.27 27.94
C PHE A 227 2.89 4.12 27.55
N ILE A 228 2.89 4.77 26.37
CA ILE A 228 3.96 5.71 25.99
C ILE A 228 3.66 7.17 26.33
N SER A 229 2.41 7.49 26.72
CA SER A 229 1.80 8.83 26.81
C SER A 229 1.46 9.49 25.48
N GLU A 230 0.40 10.30 25.49
CA GLU A 230 -0.07 11.07 24.32
C GLU A 230 1.04 11.99 23.78
N ASP A 231 1.71 12.75 24.65
CA ASP A 231 2.75 13.71 24.27
C ASP A 231 3.93 13.03 23.58
N THR A 232 4.39 11.90 24.11
CA THR A 232 5.47 11.12 23.49
C THR A 232 5.00 10.56 22.15
N TYR A 233 3.83 9.91 22.11
CA TYR A 233 3.30 9.30 20.87
C TYR A 233 3.15 10.31 19.73
N SER A 234 2.58 11.47 20.03
CA SER A 234 2.37 12.57 19.07
C SER A 234 3.68 13.17 18.58
N SER A 235 4.80 12.91 19.25
CA SER A 235 6.15 13.34 18.81
C SER A 235 6.90 12.30 17.98
N ILE A 236 6.37 11.08 17.85
CA ILE A 236 7.00 10.00 17.07
C ILE A 236 6.86 10.32 15.58
N PRO A 237 7.97 10.25 14.79
CA PRO A 237 7.91 10.39 13.34
C PRO A 237 7.02 9.32 12.68
N SER A 238 6.34 9.67 11.59
CA SER A 238 5.31 8.84 10.96
C SER A 238 5.78 7.42 10.65
N HIS A 239 6.94 7.25 10.01
CA HIS A 239 7.42 5.92 9.64
C HIS A 239 7.82 5.05 10.84
N LEU A 240 8.29 5.67 11.92
CA LEU A 240 8.56 4.94 13.17
C LEU A 240 7.25 4.55 13.86
N LYS A 241 6.24 5.42 13.83
CA LYS A 241 4.90 5.15 14.36
C LYS A 241 4.27 3.95 13.65
N GLU A 242 4.34 3.91 12.32
CA GLU A 242 3.91 2.77 11.49
C GLU A 242 4.58 1.46 11.94
N SER A 243 5.91 1.45 12.04
CA SER A 243 6.66 0.24 12.42
C SER A 243 6.43 -0.21 13.86
N LEU A 244 6.18 0.71 14.79
CA LEU A 244 5.75 0.37 16.15
C LEU A 244 4.36 -0.24 16.16
N LEU A 245 3.45 0.28 15.33
CA LEU A 245 2.12 -0.27 15.20
C LEU A 245 2.11 -1.63 14.51
N ASP A 246 2.92 -1.88 13.49
CA ASP A 246 3.09 -3.23 12.93
C ASP A 246 3.62 -4.22 13.98
N LEU A 247 4.59 -3.78 14.80
CA LEU A 247 5.12 -4.61 15.88
C LEU A 247 4.02 -4.97 16.90
N VAL A 248 3.20 -3.99 17.29
CA VAL A 248 2.06 -4.21 18.20
C VAL A 248 0.97 -5.04 17.54
N PHE A 249 0.68 -4.83 16.27
CA PHE A 249 -0.29 -5.61 15.50
C PHE A 249 0.13 -7.09 15.46
N ASN A 250 1.42 -7.35 15.24
CA ASN A 250 1.96 -8.69 15.14
C ASN A 250 2.10 -9.40 16.50
N LYS A 251 2.47 -8.66 17.56
CA LYS A 251 2.93 -9.26 18.83
C LYS A 251 2.14 -8.86 20.07
N GLY A 252 1.22 -7.92 19.93
CA GLY A 252 0.53 -7.28 21.03
C GLY A 252 1.34 -6.16 21.68
N GLU A 253 0.66 -5.40 22.54
CA GLU A 253 1.14 -4.18 23.18
C GLU A 253 2.40 -4.41 24.04
N GLY A 254 2.53 -5.59 24.65
CA GLY A 254 3.67 -5.97 25.48
C GLY A 254 5.01 -5.92 24.72
N ALA A 255 5.01 -6.08 23.40
CA ALA A 255 6.23 -5.98 22.59
C ALA A 255 6.86 -4.58 22.64
N VAL A 256 6.06 -3.54 22.89
CA VAL A 256 6.53 -2.18 23.10
C VAL A 256 6.60 -1.88 24.59
N ARG A 257 5.49 -2.04 25.32
CA ARG A 257 5.38 -1.70 26.75
C ARG A 257 6.44 -2.35 27.62
N ASP A 258 6.70 -3.64 27.41
CA ASP A 258 7.61 -4.42 28.27
C ASP A 258 9.06 -4.37 27.77
N ASN A 259 9.31 -3.73 26.61
CA ASN A 259 10.65 -3.56 26.06
C ASN A 259 11.27 -2.25 26.55
N LYS A 260 12.10 -2.36 27.59
CA LYS A 260 12.78 -1.22 28.20
C LYS A 260 13.56 -0.35 27.21
N ASN A 261 14.24 -0.95 26.23
CA ASN A 261 15.02 -0.18 25.26
C ASN A 261 14.12 0.65 24.33
N ILE A 262 12.99 0.08 23.89
CA ILE A 262 12.00 0.81 23.11
C ILE A 262 11.40 1.94 23.95
N MET A 263 10.95 1.65 25.17
CA MET A 263 10.33 2.66 26.05
C MET A 263 11.30 3.78 26.42
N ASP A 264 12.52 3.45 26.85
CA ASP A 264 13.55 4.44 27.17
C ASP A 264 13.94 5.25 25.92
N GLY A 265 13.98 4.60 24.75
CA GLY A 265 14.25 5.25 23.47
C GLY A 265 13.15 6.26 23.10
N LEU A 266 11.88 5.87 23.23
CA LEU A 266 10.73 6.74 22.95
C LEU A 266 10.69 7.94 23.90
N ASN A 267 10.82 7.70 25.21
CA ASN A 267 10.79 8.76 26.23
C ASN A 267 11.93 9.78 26.05
N ASN A 268 13.09 9.33 25.56
CA ASN A 268 14.25 10.19 25.33
C ASN A 268 14.40 10.66 23.89
N LYS A 269 13.48 10.30 22.99
CA LYS A 269 13.57 10.53 21.53
C LYS A 269 14.87 9.99 20.90
N ASP A 270 15.41 8.92 21.47
CA ASP A 270 16.54 8.15 20.96
C ASP A 270 16.02 7.09 19.98
N TYR A 271 15.70 7.53 18.76
CA TYR A 271 15.09 6.67 17.75
C TYR A 271 16.05 5.60 17.20
N VAL A 272 17.36 5.80 17.31
CA VAL A 272 18.36 4.77 17.01
C VAL A 272 18.17 3.58 17.94
N LYS A 273 18.02 3.83 19.25
CA LYS A 273 17.73 2.78 20.24
C LYS A 273 16.38 2.12 19.99
N VAL A 274 15.34 2.88 19.64
CA VAL A 274 14.03 2.30 19.33
C VAL A 274 14.13 1.35 18.13
N ILE A 275 14.67 1.83 17.01
CA ILE A 275 14.69 1.08 15.75
C ILE A 275 15.61 -0.15 15.85
N SER A 276 16.77 -0.02 16.50
CA SER A 276 17.66 -1.17 16.75
C SER A 276 17.03 -2.24 17.65
N ASN A 277 15.92 -1.95 18.34
CA ASN A 277 15.18 -2.89 19.17
C ASN A 277 13.85 -3.37 18.55
N LEU A 278 13.56 -3.03 17.29
CA LEU A 278 12.49 -3.63 16.48
C LEU A 278 12.90 -5.04 15.96
N ASN A 279 13.62 -5.83 16.75
CA ASN A 279 14.24 -7.09 16.33
C ASN A 279 13.56 -8.34 16.91
N GLN A 280 12.32 -8.20 17.39
CA GLN A 280 11.57 -9.27 18.03
C GLN A 280 10.92 -10.21 16.99
N ASP A 281 11.69 -11.18 16.49
CA ASP A 281 11.36 -12.08 15.37
C ASP A 281 10.84 -13.48 15.76
N TYR A 282 10.12 -13.55 16.89
CA TYR A 282 9.49 -14.78 17.39
C TYR A 282 7.99 -14.62 17.62
N SER A 283 7.26 -15.72 17.70
CA SER A 283 5.91 -15.77 18.25
C SER A 283 5.93 -16.48 19.60
N VAL A 284 4.95 -16.23 20.46
CA VAL A 284 4.78 -16.96 21.72
C VAL A 284 3.65 -17.96 21.55
N VAL A 285 3.96 -19.24 21.69
CA VAL A 285 3.01 -20.34 21.55
C VAL A 285 2.83 -21.00 22.91
N THR A 286 1.60 -21.29 23.29
CA THR A 286 1.26 -22.05 24.49
C THR A 286 1.13 -23.52 24.12
N LYS A 287 1.95 -24.38 24.71
CA LYS A 287 1.85 -25.84 24.56
C LYS A 287 0.62 -26.37 25.29
N GLU A 288 0.24 -27.62 25.01
CA GLU A 288 -0.90 -28.29 25.67
C GLU A 288 -0.78 -28.34 27.20
N ASN A 289 0.44 -28.39 27.73
CA ASN A 289 0.73 -28.36 29.17
C ASN A 289 0.68 -26.94 29.79
N GLY A 290 0.31 -25.91 29.01
CA GLY A 290 0.26 -24.51 29.45
C GLY A 290 1.60 -23.75 29.39
N GLU A 291 2.70 -24.41 29.02
CA GLU A 291 4.01 -23.79 28.89
C GLU A 291 4.05 -22.82 27.70
N LYS A 292 4.51 -21.57 27.93
CA LYS A 292 4.72 -20.59 26.87
C LYS A 292 6.14 -20.69 26.33
N VAL A 293 6.27 -20.97 25.04
CA VAL A 293 7.57 -21.06 24.35
C VAL A 293 7.68 -20.09 23.20
N ARG A 294 8.90 -19.63 22.93
CA ARG A 294 9.19 -18.80 21.75
C ARG A 294 9.36 -19.70 20.54
N LYS A 295 8.58 -19.44 19.50
CA LYS A 295 8.74 -20.06 18.18
C LYS A 295 9.31 -19.03 17.21
N TYR A 296 10.49 -19.32 16.68
CA TYR A 296 11.16 -18.49 15.69
C TYR A 296 10.79 -18.94 14.28
N ALA A 297 10.69 -17.99 13.34
CA ALA A 297 10.34 -18.28 11.96
C ALA A 297 10.97 -17.25 11.01
N SER A 298 11.39 -17.70 9.83
CA SER A 298 12.06 -16.84 8.84
C SER A 298 11.15 -15.69 8.36
N GLY A 299 9.84 -15.94 8.28
CA GLY A 299 8.84 -14.92 7.95
C GLY A 299 8.72 -13.81 9.01
N LEU A 300 8.96 -14.11 10.28
CA LEU A 300 8.97 -13.10 11.34
C LEU A 300 10.23 -12.24 11.25
N SER A 301 11.38 -12.84 10.94
CA SER A 301 12.60 -12.08 10.67
C SER A 301 12.43 -11.20 9.43
N LYS A 302 11.77 -11.68 8.37
CA LYS A 302 11.42 -10.87 7.18
C LYS A 302 10.59 -9.63 7.55
N ARG A 303 9.57 -9.79 8.39
CA ARG A 303 8.72 -8.70 8.86
C ARG A 303 9.49 -7.67 9.70
N ARG A 304 10.35 -8.12 10.61
CA ARG A 304 11.21 -7.22 11.39
C ARG A 304 12.21 -6.44 10.53
N LEU A 305 12.74 -7.06 9.46
CA LEU A 305 13.57 -6.34 8.48
C LEU A 305 12.79 -5.23 7.77
N PHE A 306 11.53 -5.48 7.41
CA PHE A 306 10.65 -4.47 6.84
C PHE A 306 10.40 -3.32 7.83
N ASP A 307 10.07 -3.62 9.09
CA ASP A 307 9.85 -2.60 10.12
C ASP A 307 11.08 -1.73 10.34
N ILE A 308 12.26 -2.34 10.45
CA ILE A 308 13.51 -1.61 10.61
C ILE A 308 13.77 -0.72 9.39
N GLN A 309 13.58 -1.23 8.18
CA GLN A 309 13.78 -0.46 6.95
C GLN A 309 12.81 0.72 6.85
N ASN A 310 11.53 0.50 7.14
CA ASN A 310 10.52 1.54 7.10
C ASN A 310 10.84 2.65 8.12
N ALA A 311 11.10 2.27 9.37
CA ALA A 311 11.45 3.23 10.42
C ALA A 311 12.75 3.98 10.15
N CYS A 312 13.70 3.43 9.39
CA CYS A 312 14.93 4.14 9.03
C CYS A 312 14.72 5.32 8.08
N LYS A 313 13.57 5.43 7.40
CA LYS A 313 13.23 6.57 6.55
C LYS A 313 13.18 7.89 7.32
N ILE A 314 13.13 7.84 8.66
CA ILE A 314 13.18 9.04 9.50
C ILE A 314 14.54 9.74 9.46
N PHE A 315 15.61 9.03 9.10
CA PHE A 315 16.98 9.57 9.13
C PHE A 315 17.39 10.14 7.77
N LYS A 316 17.96 11.35 7.79
CA LYS A 316 18.44 12.03 6.57
C LYS A 316 19.60 11.33 5.89
N ASN A 317 20.58 10.91 6.70
CA ASN A 317 21.87 10.39 6.24
C ASN A 317 21.85 8.87 6.09
N GLY A 318 20.65 8.28 6.00
CA GLY A 318 20.45 6.84 5.92
C GLY A 318 20.59 6.14 7.27
N MET A 319 20.62 4.81 7.22
CA MET A 319 20.57 3.93 8.39
C MET A 319 21.83 4.03 9.27
N PRO A 320 21.67 4.35 10.58
CA PRO A 320 22.76 4.36 11.56
C PRO A 320 23.40 2.98 11.76
N THR A 321 24.66 2.98 12.20
CA THR A 321 25.48 1.77 12.34
C THR A 321 24.87 0.75 13.31
N GLU A 322 24.38 1.20 14.47
CA GLU A 322 23.73 0.33 15.46
C GLU A 322 22.44 -0.31 14.92
N VAL A 323 21.67 0.43 14.12
CA VAL A 323 20.46 -0.09 13.47
C VAL A 323 20.82 -1.13 12.42
N LEU A 324 21.84 -0.85 11.59
CA LEU A 324 22.33 -1.79 10.59
C LEU A 324 22.83 -3.09 11.22
N LYS A 325 23.55 -3.00 12.35
CA LYS A 325 24.01 -4.17 13.11
C LYS A 325 22.84 -5.02 13.60
N SER A 326 21.79 -4.38 14.14
CA SER A 326 20.58 -5.09 14.57
C SER A 326 19.86 -5.76 13.40
N ALA A 327 19.69 -5.05 12.28
CA ALA A 327 19.10 -5.60 11.07
C ALA A 327 19.89 -6.79 10.53
N LYS A 328 21.23 -6.72 10.54
CA LYS A 328 22.10 -7.81 10.10
C LYS A 328 21.91 -9.06 10.96
N ASN A 329 21.80 -8.90 12.28
CA ASN A 329 21.51 -10.02 13.19
C ASN A 329 20.13 -10.64 12.94
N VAL A 330 19.09 -9.83 12.70
CA VAL A 330 17.75 -10.33 12.33
C VAL A 330 17.81 -11.11 11.01
N TYR A 331 18.53 -10.58 10.02
CA TYR A 331 18.72 -11.23 8.73
C TYR A 331 19.43 -12.59 8.85
N GLU A 332 20.56 -12.65 9.56
CA GLU A 332 21.33 -13.88 9.77
C GLU A 332 20.50 -14.94 10.49
N LYS A 333 19.74 -14.55 11.52
CA LYS A 333 18.77 -15.43 12.20
C LYS A 333 17.70 -15.93 11.25
N GLY A 334 17.16 -15.06 10.40
CA GLY A 334 16.14 -15.45 9.41
C GLY A 334 16.64 -16.52 8.44
N LEU A 335 17.91 -16.45 8.00
CA LEU A 335 18.53 -17.52 7.20
C LEU A 335 18.61 -18.85 7.98
N VAL A 336 19.01 -18.80 9.25
CA VAL A 336 19.06 -19.99 10.12
C VAL A 336 17.68 -20.60 10.30
N TYR A 337 16.67 -19.79 10.60
CA TYR A 337 15.29 -20.27 10.76
C TYR A 337 14.74 -20.86 9.46
N MET A 338 15.08 -20.28 8.31
CA MET A 338 14.68 -20.80 7.01
C MET A 338 15.28 -22.18 6.74
N SER A 339 16.56 -22.39 7.07
CA SER A 339 17.19 -23.72 6.97
C SER A 339 16.47 -24.75 7.85
N GLN A 340 16.15 -24.37 9.09
CA GLN A 340 15.44 -25.25 10.02
C GLN A 340 14.01 -25.56 9.55
N GLU A 341 13.29 -24.58 9.00
CA GLU A 341 11.97 -24.76 8.39
C GLU A 341 12.05 -25.73 7.20
N ASN A 342 13.11 -25.67 6.40
CA ASN A 342 13.36 -26.60 5.30
C ASN A 342 13.67 -28.02 5.77
N GLU A 343 14.52 -28.18 6.79
CA GLU A 343 14.80 -29.49 7.40
C GLU A 343 13.54 -30.15 7.98
N ARG A 344 12.59 -29.35 8.46
CA ARG A 344 11.28 -29.82 8.94
C ARG A 344 10.26 -30.10 7.82
N GLY A 345 10.60 -29.80 6.56
CA GLY A 345 9.70 -29.97 5.42
C GLY A 345 8.57 -28.92 5.37
N GLU A 346 8.75 -27.75 5.98
CA GLU A 346 7.75 -26.66 5.96
C GLU A 346 7.72 -25.93 4.60
N PHE A 347 8.68 -26.21 3.71
CA PHE A 347 8.69 -25.73 2.33
C PHE A 347 8.18 -26.80 1.34
N PRO A 348 7.35 -26.42 0.36
CA PRO A 348 7.03 -27.29 -0.78
C PRO A 348 8.30 -27.76 -1.50
N ASN A 349 8.30 -29.00 -2.01
CA ASN A 349 9.44 -29.59 -2.72
C ASN A 349 10.05 -28.63 -3.75
N ASN A 350 11.37 -28.42 -3.66
CA ASN A 350 12.18 -27.56 -4.53
C ASN A 350 11.87 -26.04 -4.47
N SER A 351 11.18 -25.55 -3.44
CA SER A 351 10.91 -24.11 -3.27
C SER A 351 11.93 -23.36 -2.39
N TYR A 352 12.66 -24.07 -1.52
CA TYR A 352 13.61 -23.50 -0.57
C TYR A 352 14.62 -22.55 -1.21
N GLU A 353 15.31 -22.98 -2.27
CA GLU A 353 16.31 -22.15 -2.97
C GLU A 353 15.72 -20.85 -3.52
N ASN A 354 14.47 -20.88 -3.99
CA ASN A 354 13.80 -19.69 -4.50
C ASN A 354 13.40 -18.73 -3.37
N VAL A 355 12.92 -19.26 -2.25
CA VAL A 355 12.58 -18.46 -1.07
C VAL A 355 13.83 -17.85 -0.43
N LEU A 356 14.91 -18.62 -0.35
CA LEU A 356 16.22 -18.17 0.12
C LEU A 356 16.74 -17.03 -0.75
N LYS A 357 16.66 -17.17 -2.08
CA LYS A 357 17.08 -16.13 -3.03
C LYS A 357 16.20 -14.88 -2.95
N GLU A 358 14.89 -15.02 -2.75
CA GLU A 358 13.97 -13.90 -2.52
C GLU A 358 14.34 -13.16 -1.23
N TYR A 359 14.54 -13.88 -0.13
CA TYR A 359 14.88 -13.30 1.17
C TYR A 359 16.20 -12.52 1.13
N LYS A 360 17.23 -13.11 0.52
CA LYS A 360 18.53 -12.46 0.28
C LYS A 360 18.39 -11.20 -0.59
N GLY A 361 17.61 -11.27 -1.66
CA GLY A 361 17.40 -10.16 -2.59
C GLY A 361 16.56 -9.02 -1.99
N LEU A 362 15.56 -9.33 -1.16
CA LEU A 362 14.77 -8.32 -0.45
C LEU A 362 15.61 -7.56 0.56
N ALA A 363 16.41 -8.28 1.37
CA ALA A 363 17.35 -7.64 2.28
C ALA A 363 18.37 -6.77 1.51
N TYR A 364 18.87 -7.25 0.36
CA TYR A 364 19.73 -6.43 -0.50
C TYR A 364 19.06 -5.12 -0.94
N GLY A 365 17.79 -5.18 -1.35
CA GLY A 365 17.04 -3.99 -1.77
C GLY A 365 16.71 -3.03 -0.62
N TRP A 366 16.31 -3.56 0.53
CA TRP A 366 15.91 -2.76 1.70
C TRP A 366 17.08 -2.07 2.40
N PHE A 367 18.28 -2.64 2.31
CA PHE A 367 19.47 -2.15 3.03
C PHE A 367 20.57 -1.64 2.10
N ASP A 368 20.22 -1.28 0.86
CA ASP A 368 21.13 -0.72 -0.16
C ASP A 368 22.39 -1.57 -0.37
N GLY A 369 22.23 -2.89 -0.33
CA GLY A 369 23.30 -3.87 -0.48
C GLY A 369 24.21 -4.09 0.73
N ARG A 370 23.95 -3.44 1.87
CA ARG A 370 24.71 -3.66 3.11
C ARG A 370 24.34 -4.96 3.84
N ILE A 371 23.17 -5.51 3.54
CA ILE A 371 22.67 -6.80 4.03
C ILE A 371 22.13 -7.56 2.82
N GLY A 372 22.22 -8.89 2.81
CA GLY A 372 21.72 -9.70 1.71
C GLY A 372 22.73 -9.83 0.57
N GLU A 373 22.27 -10.43 -0.52
CA GLU A 373 23.09 -10.69 -1.70
C GLU A 373 22.42 -10.11 -2.92
N LYS A 374 23.20 -9.46 -3.78
CA LYS A 374 22.74 -8.99 -5.07
C LYS A 374 22.38 -10.22 -5.88
N SER A 375 21.08 -10.46 -6.02
CA SER A 375 20.64 -11.62 -6.75
C SER A 375 21.04 -11.48 -8.21
N THR A 376 21.97 -12.31 -8.68
CA THR A 376 22.35 -12.41 -10.10
C THR A 376 21.23 -12.95 -10.98
N ASP A 377 20.08 -13.31 -10.39
CA ASP A 377 18.87 -13.74 -11.11
C ASP A 377 17.60 -13.64 -10.24
N VAL A 378 17.40 -12.53 -9.52
CA VAL A 378 16.10 -12.14 -8.95
C VAL A 378 16.03 -10.63 -8.93
N SER A 379 15.68 -10.08 -10.06
CA SER A 379 14.98 -8.81 -10.08
C SER A 379 13.50 -9.12 -10.29
N LYS A 380 12.78 -9.04 -9.17
CA LYS A 380 11.33 -8.86 -9.02
C LYS A 380 10.48 -10.10 -9.35
N LYS A 381 10.04 -10.76 -8.27
CA LYS A 381 8.92 -11.71 -8.14
C LYS A 381 8.60 -11.77 -6.64
N ASN A 382 7.64 -11.02 -6.11
CA ASN A 382 6.23 -11.40 -6.11
C ASN A 382 5.35 -10.21 -6.49
N ALA A 383 5.03 -10.10 -7.77
CA ALA A 383 3.78 -9.47 -8.19
C ALA A 383 2.97 -10.53 -8.95
N LYS A 384 1.69 -10.64 -8.59
CA LYS A 384 0.60 -11.44 -9.17
C LYS A 384 0.22 -12.75 -8.45
N ARG A 385 -0.90 -12.67 -7.73
CA ARG A 385 -2.21 -13.35 -7.92
C ARG A 385 -3.09 -12.90 -6.72
N ASN A 386 -4.34 -12.46 -6.76
CA ASN A 386 -5.36 -12.30 -7.80
C ASN A 386 -6.24 -11.11 -7.36
N SER A 387 -6.27 -10.05 -8.16
CA SER A 387 -7.21 -8.95 -8.02
C SER A 387 -8.57 -9.37 -8.62
N VAL A 388 -9.59 -9.53 -7.77
CA VAL A 388 -10.99 -9.62 -8.19
C VAL A 388 -11.65 -8.26 -7.99
N LYS A 389 -12.03 -7.69 -9.15
CA LYS A 389 -12.85 -6.50 -9.48
C LYS A 389 -13.53 -5.70 -8.35
N ILE A 390 -13.35 -4.38 -8.42
CA ILE A 390 -14.33 -3.38 -7.99
C ILE A 390 -14.69 -2.50 -9.19
N GLU A 391 -15.99 -2.37 -9.40
CA GLU A 391 -16.64 -1.52 -10.39
C GLU A 391 -16.73 -0.08 -9.89
N THR A 392 -16.50 0.87 -10.79
CA THR A 392 -16.96 2.26 -10.64
C THR A 392 -17.82 2.60 -11.85
N SER A 393 -19.11 2.77 -11.61
CA SER A 393 -20.09 3.28 -12.56
C SER A 393 -19.79 4.72 -12.97
N THR A 394 -19.88 5.06 -14.26
CA THR A 394 -21.11 5.70 -14.79
C THR A 394 -21.08 5.87 -16.32
N GLN A 395 -22.21 5.49 -16.92
CA GLN A 395 -22.74 5.81 -18.26
C GLN A 395 -22.11 5.20 -19.52
N SER A 396 -22.62 3.98 -19.77
CA SER A 396 -23.24 3.48 -21.02
C SER A 396 -22.40 3.30 -22.28
N SER A 397 -21.99 2.04 -22.49
CA SER A 397 -22.49 1.28 -23.64
C SER A 397 -22.67 -0.19 -23.24
N GLY A 398 -23.93 -0.65 -23.19
CA GLY A 398 -24.28 -2.07 -23.19
C GLY A 398 -23.96 -2.87 -21.93
N ASN A 399 -24.86 -2.84 -20.94
CA ASN A 399 -25.08 -4.04 -20.13
C ASN A 399 -25.82 -5.03 -21.04
N THR A 400 -25.07 -5.74 -21.86
CA THR A 400 -25.62 -6.79 -22.72
C THR A 400 -25.23 -8.12 -22.11
N GLY A 401 -26.25 -8.91 -21.78
CA GLY A 401 -26.13 -10.08 -20.92
C GLY A 401 -25.02 -11.04 -21.35
N SER A 402 -24.52 -11.80 -20.39
CA SER A 402 -23.62 -12.95 -20.58
C SER A 402 -24.00 -13.83 -21.79
N SER A 403 -25.29 -13.90 -22.14
CA SER A 403 -25.85 -14.64 -23.27
C SER A 403 -25.86 -13.91 -24.63
N GLN A 404 -25.39 -12.65 -24.74
CA GLN A 404 -25.41 -11.92 -26.01
C GLN A 404 -24.44 -12.58 -27.00
N VAL A 405 -24.93 -12.82 -28.21
CA VAL A 405 -24.16 -13.36 -29.33
C VAL A 405 -23.17 -12.33 -29.85
N ILE A 406 -21.96 -12.77 -30.15
CA ILE A 406 -20.89 -11.94 -30.70
C ILE A 406 -20.98 -11.91 -32.23
N TYR A 407 -20.82 -10.70 -32.77
CA TYR A 407 -20.68 -10.45 -34.20
C TYR A 407 -19.28 -9.92 -34.51
N VAL A 408 -18.72 -10.35 -35.64
CA VAL A 408 -17.49 -9.80 -36.21
C VAL A 408 -17.80 -9.31 -37.61
N ASN A 409 -17.63 -8.00 -37.84
CA ASN A 409 -17.92 -7.37 -39.13
C ASN A 409 -19.33 -7.72 -39.66
N GLY A 410 -20.34 -7.73 -38.77
CA GLY A 410 -21.72 -8.07 -39.10
C GLY A 410 -22.02 -9.57 -39.27
N LYS A 411 -21.02 -10.46 -39.17
CA LYS A 411 -21.22 -11.91 -39.21
C LYS A 411 -21.39 -12.47 -37.81
N LYS A 412 -22.45 -13.25 -37.60
CA LYS A 412 -22.68 -13.99 -36.36
C LYS A 412 -21.56 -14.99 -36.10
N THR A 413 -21.05 -15.04 -34.87
CA THR A 413 -20.11 -16.06 -34.42
C THR A 413 -20.82 -17.14 -33.60
N ASP A 414 -20.13 -18.24 -33.33
CA ASP A 414 -20.62 -19.28 -32.41
C ASP A 414 -20.45 -18.89 -30.93
N TRP A 415 -19.86 -17.73 -30.68
CA TRP A 415 -19.57 -17.25 -29.34
C TRP A 415 -20.69 -16.36 -28.80
N THR A 416 -20.97 -16.54 -27.51
CA THR A 416 -21.58 -15.50 -26.67
C THR A 416 -20.48 -14.78 -25.89
N VAL A 417 -20.81 -13.64 -25.29
CA VAL A 417 -19.88 -12.94 -24.38
C VAL A 417 -19.36 -13.88 -23.28
N ALA A 418 -20.24 -14.69 -22.67
CA ALA A 418 -19.85 -15.66 -21.64
C ALA A 418 -18.98 -16.80 -22.18
N SER A 419 -19.38 -17.45 -23.28
CA SER A 419 -18.61 -18.60 -23.77
C SER A 419 -17.23 -18.18 -24.29
N LEU A 420 -17.11 -16.98 -24.88
CA LEU A 420 -15.81 -16.43 -25.25
C LEU A 420 -14.95 -16.08 -24.03
N TYR A 421 -15.56 -15.52 -22.98
CA TYR A 421 -14.83 -15.23 -21.74
C TYR A 421 -14.31 -16.51 -21.07
N GLU A 422 -15.14 -17.56 -21.00
CA GLU A 422 -14.75 -18.87 -20.49
C GLU A 422 -13.63 -19.49 -21.32
N ASP A 423 -13.70 -19.36 -22.65
CA ASP A 423 -12.63 -19.81 -23.55
C ASP A 423 -11.31 -19.09 -23.26
N TRP A 424 -11.34 -17.76 -23.09
CA TRP A 424 -10.17 -16.97 -22.76
C TRP A 424 -9.54 -17.38 -21.43
N GLU A 425 -10.34 -17.59 -20.39
CA GLU A 425 -9.87 -18.07 -19.07
C GLU A 425 -9.27 -19.48 -19.18
N ARG A 426 -9.94 -20.39 -19.91
CA ARG A 426 -9.49 -21.77 -20.13
C ARG A 426 -8.16 -21.81 -20.89
N THR A 427 -8.06 -21.09 -21.99
CA THR A 427 -6.85 -21.02 -22.82
C THR A 427 -5.69 -20.38 -22.05
N ALA A 428 -5.97 -19.33 -21.25
CA ALA A 428 -4.98 -18.71 -20.38
C ALA A 428 -4.44 -19.68 -19.32
N LYS A 429 -5.30 -20.48 -18.70
CA LYS A 429 -4.90 -21.52 -17.73
C LYS A 429 -4.03 -22.60 -18.40
N ASN A 430 -4.44 -23.09 -19.58
CA ASN A 430 -3.70 -24.11 -20.33
C ASN A 430 -2.30 -23.64 -20.74
N ASN A 431 -2.16 -22.35 -21.04
CA ASN A 431 -0.88 -21.72 -21.39
C ASN A 431 -0.09 -21.22 -20.16
N MET A 432 -0.44 -21.64 -18.94
CA MET A 432 0.21 -21.16 -17.71
C MET A 432 0.28 -19.63 -17.59
N ARG A 433 -0.75 -18.93 -18.07
CA ARG A 433 -0.97 -17.48 -17.99
C ARG A 433 -2.18 -17.16 -17.10
N PRO A 434 -2.18 -17.44 -15.78
CA PRO A 434 -3.39 -17.38 -14.95
C PRO A 434 -3.71 -15.95 -14.50
N PHE A 435 -3.67 -14.98 -15.42
CA PHE A 435 -4.23 -13.66 -15.21
C PHE A 435 -5.70 -13.71 -15.56
N LYS A 436 -6.55 -13.19 -14.67
CA LYS A 436 -7.96 -12.99 -14.96
C LYS A 436 -8.08 -12.10 -16.20
N ARG A 437 -8.71 -12.61 -17.23
CA ARG A 437 -8.96 -11.89 -18.48
C ARG A 437 -10.08 -10.86 -18.26
N PRO A 438 -10.08 -9.74 -19.00
CA PRO A 438 -11.24 -8.87 -19.04
C PRO A 438 -12.40 -9.60 -19.73
N MET A 439 -13.63 -9.20 -19.39
CA MET A 439 -14.80 -9.66 -20.12
C MET A 439 -14.76 -9.09 -21.55
N PRO A 440 -15.12 -9.85 -22.60
CA PRO A 440 -15.27 -9.29 -23.94
C PRO A 440 -16.23 -8.09 -23.93
N VAL A 441 -15.83 -7.00 -24.57
CA VAL A 441 -16.65 -5.79 -24.68
C VAL A 441 -17.30 -5.78 -26.06
N VAL A 442 -18.61 -5.55 -26.08
CA VAL A 442 -19.41 -5.51 -27.30
C VAL A 442 -20.30 -4.26 -27.34
N ASP A 443 -20.60 -3.78 -28.54
CA ASP A 443 -21.57 -2.71 -28.75
C ASP A 443 -23.01 -3.21 -28.60
N LYS A 444 -23.97 -2.29 -28.75
CA LYS A 444 -25.42 -2.60 -28.70
C LYS A 444 -25.87 -3.66 -29.72
N ASN A 445 -25.11 -3.86 -30.81
CA ASN A 445 -25.39 -4.81 -31.86
C ASN A 445 -24.61 -6.13 -31.67
N GLY A 446 -23.80 -6.26 -30.62
CA GLY A 446 -22.98 -7.44 -30.33
C GLY A 446 -21.63 -7.44 -31.05
N ASN A 447 -21.22 -6.36 -31.71
CA ASN A 447 -19.90 -6.28 -32.33
C ASN A 447 -18.82 -6.06 -31.27
N LEU A 448 -17.73 -6.80 -31.35
CA LEU A 448 -16.57 -6.61 -30.46
C LEU A 448 -15.99 -5.21 -30.59
N THR A 449 -15.73 -4.57 -29.45
CA THR A 449 -15.17 -3.22 -29.37
C THR A 449 -14.05 -3.15 -28.32
N ALA A 450 -13.44 -1.97 -28.17
CA ALA A 450 -12.53 -1.67 -27.08
C ALA A 450 -13.33 -1.27 -25.83
N GLU A 451 -12.78 -1.55 -24.65
CA GLU A 451 -13.20 -0.90 -23.41
C GLU A 451 -12.91 0.59 -23.51
N VAL A 452 -13.92 1.42 -23.31
CA VAL A 452 -13.78 2.88 -23.20
C VAL A 452 -14.34 3.30 -21.84
N ARG A 453 -13.53 4.00 -21.04
CA ARG A 453 -13.96 4.59 -19.77
C ARG A 453 -13.60 6.07 -19.72
N VAL A 454 -14.58 6.90 -19.41
CA VAL A 454 -14.36 8.33 -19.19
C VAL A 454 -14.24 8.57 -17.70
N ILE A 455 -13.13 9.17 -17.28
CA ILE A 455 -12.80 9.40 -15.87
C ILE A 455 -12.51 10.89 -15.70
N ASP A 456 -13.37 11.57 -14.95
CA ASP A 456 -13.28 13.01 -14.71
C ASP A 456 -13.70 13.31 -13.28
N LEU A 457 -12.72 13.54 -12.41
CA LEU A 457 -12.96 13.82 -10.99
C LEU A 457 -13.38 15.28 -10.74
N LYS A 458 -13.42 16.13 -11.77
CA LYS A 458 -13.73 17.57 -11.66
C LYS A 458 -12.85 18.33 -10.65
N LYS A 459 -11.65 17.81 -10.36
CA LYS A 459 -10.66 18.48 -9.50
C LYS A 459 -10.01 19.66 -10.21
N LYS A 460 -9.62 20.68 -9.45
CA LYS A 460 -8.77 21.75 -9.95
C LYS A 460 -7.30 21.38 -9.81
N GLY A 461 -6.49 21.70 -10.81
CA GLY A 461 -5.06 21.41 -10.83
C GLY A 461 -4.41 21.81 -12.15
N PRO A 462 -3.12 21.50 -12.34
CA PRO A 462 -2.36 21.95 -13.51
C PRO A 462 -2.87 21.38 -14.84
N LEU A 463 -3.65 20.29 -14.80
CA LEU A 463 -4.27 19.68 -15.99
C LEU A 463 -5.76 20.03 -16.13
N SER A 464 -6.28 20.99 -15.36
CA SER A 464 -7.68 21.39 -15.45
C SER A 464 -8.10 21.79 -16.87
N GLY A 465 -9.24 21.24 -17.31
CA GLY A 465 -9.79 21.48 -18.64
C GLY A 465 -9.07 20.74 -19.78
N LYS A 466 -8.04 19.92 -19.48
CA LYS A 466 -7.37 19.07 -20.47
C LYS A 466 -8.03 17.70 -20.51
N THR A 467 -8.22 17.16 -21.72
CA THR A 467 -8.67 15.78 -21.96
C THR A 467 -7.52 14.97 -22.55
N ILE A 468 -7.15 13.87 -21.90
CA ILE A 468 -6.03 13.02 -22.30
C ILE A 468 -6.55 11.60 -22.55
N ILE A 469 -6.21 11.02 -23.70
CA ILE A 469 -6.45 9.59 -23.94
C ILE A 469 -5.28 8.78 -23.38
N ILE A 470 -5.58 7.79 -22.55
CA ILE A 470 -4.61 6.80 -22.08
C ILE A 470 -4.98 5.43 -22.64
N ASN A 471 -4.09 4.87 -23.46
CA ASN A 471 -4.28 3.57 -24.10
C ASN A 471 -3.21 2.59 -23.58
N PRO A 472 -3.55 1.63 -22.71
CA PRO A 472 -2.58 0.65 -22.18
C PRO A 472 -2.17 -0.45 -23.18
N GLY A 473 -2.58 -0.40 -24.45
CA GLY A 473 -2.29 -1.45 -25.42
C GLY A 473 -2.98 -2.80 -25.12
N HIS A 474 -3.36 -3.52 -26.17
CA HIS A 474 -3.87 -4.89 -26.12
C HIS A 474 -5.01 -5.12 -25.09
N GLY A 475 -5.31 -6.36 -24.72
CA GLY A 475 -6.25 -6.66 -23.63
C GLY A 475 -7.72 -6.74 -24.06
N GLY A 476 -8.00 -7.06 -25.31
CA GLY A 476 -9.35 -7.25 -25.83
C GLY A 476 -9.43 -8.33 -26.89
N ALA A 477 -10.55 -8.39 -27.61
CA ALA A 477 -10.75 -9.41 -28.62
C ALA A 477 -10.08 -9.04 -29.94
N MET A 478 -9.31 -9.98 -30.50
CA MET A 478 -8.82 -9.94 -31.87
C MET A 478 -9.57 -10.98 -32.69
N ALA A 479 -10.15 -10.55 -33.80
CA ALA A 479 -10.90 -11.43 -34.68
C ALA A 479 -10.19 -11.62 -36.03
N ASN A 480 -10.19 -12.86 -36.51
CA ASN A 480 -9.78 -13.22 -37.87
C ASN A 480 -10.91 -14.04 -38.52
N GLY A 481 -11.69 -13.39 -39.39
CA GLY A 481 -12.97 -13.95 -39.82
C GLY A 481 -13.96 -14.02 -38.65
N THR A 482 -14.59 -15.17 -38.44
CA THR A 482 -15.46 -15.43 -37.27
C THR A 482 -14.70 -15.98 -36.07
N ASN A 483 -13.40 -16.28 -36.22
CA ASN A 483 -12.58 -16.77 -35.12
C ASN A 483 -12.13 -15.60 -34.24
N VAL A 484 -12.31 -15.71 -32.93
CA VAL A 484 -12.06 -14.64 -31.97
C VAL A 484 -11.15 -15.16 -30.87
N ASN A 485 -10.03 -14.48 -30.66
CA ASN A 485 -9.07 -14.79 -29.60
C ASN A 485 -8.83 -13.56 -28.72
N PHE A 486 -8.31 -13.81 -27.51
CA PHE A 486 -7.79 -12.73 -26.68
C PHE A 486 -6.49 -12.19 -27.29
N ASP A 487 -6.30 -10.87 -27.28
CA ASP A 487 -5.08 -10.19 -27.68
C ASP A 487 -4.23 -9.89 -26.43
N PRO A 488 -3.25 -10.74 -26.06
CA PRO A 488 -2.37 -10.48 -24.93
C PRO A 488 -1.24 -9.48 -25.26
N GLY A 489 -1.06 -9.12 -26.53
CA GLY A 489 0.20 -8.57 -27.02
C GLY A 489 1.33 -9.58 -26.89
N THR A 490 2.56 -9.10 -26.72
CA THR A 490 3.71 -9.97 -26.49
C THR A 490 3.82 -10.43 -25.03
N SER A 491 4.71 -11.39 -24.75
CA SER A 491 4.95 -11.87 -23.39
C SER A 491 6.43 -12.17 -23.13
N ASN A 492 6.77 -12.48 -21.87
CA ASN A 492 8.11 -12.96 -21.50
C ASN A 492 8.34 -14.45 -21.75
N ALA A 493 7.53 -15.09 -22.58
CA ALA A 493 7.75 -16.47 -22.96
C ALA A 493 9.00 -16.65 -23.81
N VAL A 494 9.71 -17.74 -23.57
CA VAL A 494 10.73 -18.24 -24.49
C VAL A 494 10.05 -18.68 -25.78
N MET A 495 10.60 -18.29 -26.93
CA MET A 495 10.12 -18.76 -28.24
C MET A 495 10.53 -20.21 -28.48
N SER A 496 9.66 -21.00 -29.11
CA SER A 496 9.95 -22.40 -29.42
C SER A 496 11.09 -22.52 -30.41
N LYS A 497 12.08 -23.36 -30.10
CA LYS A 497 13.18 -23.69 -31.02
C LYS A 497 12.69 -24.36 -32.32
N LYS A 498 11.54 -25.05 -32.28
CA LYS A 498 10.94 -25.72 -33.44
C LYS A 498 10.13 -24.77 -34.31
N ASN A 499 9.54 -23.74 -33.72
CA ASN A 499 8.78 -22.72 -34.44
C ASN A 499 8.98 -21.36 -33.72
N PRO A 500 9.81 -20.46 -34.26
CA PRO A 500 10.14 -19.20 -33.60
C PRO A 500 8.95 -18.23 -33.51
N ASN A 501 7.79 -18.55 -34.10
CA ASN A 501 6.55 -17.79 -33.97
C ASN A 501 5.64 -18.30 -32.84
N VAL A 502 6.02 -19.37 -32.14
CA VAL A 502 5.21 -19.99 -31.08
C VAL A 502 5.88 -19.75 -29.74
N GLU A 503 5.15 -19.08 -28.84
CA GLU A 503 5.56 -18.94 -27.45
C GLU A 503 5.45 -20.27 -26.69
N THR A 504 6.45 -20.55 -25.86
CA THR A 504 6.40 -21.70 -24.96
C THR A 504 5.71 -21.34 -23.64
N ASN A 505 5.63 -22.34 -22.79
CA ASN A 505 5.20 -22.25 -21.41
C ASN A 505 6.39 -22.08 -20.43
N THR A 506 7.56 -21.71 -20.96
CA THR A 506 8.75 -21.31 -20.20
C THR A 506 8.95 -19.80 -20.33
N PHE A 507 9.39 -19.15 -19.26
CA PHE A 507 9.42 -17.68 -19.18
C PHE A 507 10.80 -17.19 -18.77
N ILE A 508 11.28 -16.15 -19.46
CA ILE A 508 12.51 -15.44 -19.09
C ILE A 508 12.22 -14.39 -18.02
N GLY A 509 13.19 -14.12 -17.13
CA GLY A 509 13.02 -13.15 -16.06
C GLY A 509 11.78 -13.40 -15.21
N ASN A 510 11.45 -12.43 -14.33
CA ASN A 510 10.29 -12.53 -13.42
C ASN A 510 10.26 -13.95 -12.82
N ALA A 511 11.40 -14.45 -12.30
CA ALA A 511 11.78 -15.81 -11.90
C ALA A 511 11.05 -17.01 -12.56
N GLY A 512 10.65 -16.90 -13.84
CA GLY A 512 9.88 -17.93 -14.56
C GLY A 512 8.35 -17.86 -14.46
N LYS A 513 7.73 -16.71 -14.13
CA LYS A 513 6.24 -16.54 -14.14
C LYS A 513 5.93 -15.74 -15.40
N PRO A 514 4.71 -15.92 -15.95
CA PRO A 514 4.26 -15.13 -17.06
C PRO A 514 4.26 -13.63 -16.74
N LEU A 515 4.45 -12.86 -17.80
CA LEU A 515 4.21 -11.44 -17.90
C LEU A 515 3.77 -11.17 -19.33
N GLU A 516 2.58 -10.62 -19.50
CA GLU A 516 2.00 -10.28 -20.81
C GLU A 516 1.84 -8.77 -20.90
N GLU A 517 2.02 -8.24 -22.11
CA GLU A 517 2.03 -6.82 -22.42
C GLU A 517 0.77 -6.10 -21.92
N TRP A 518 -0.43 -6.62 -22.27
CA TRP A 518 -1.70 -5.96 -21.94
C TRP A 518 -1.86 -5.66 -20.45
N ILE A 519 -1.41 -6.55 -19.57
CA ILE A 519 -1.60 -6.43 -18.12
C ILE A 519 -0.45 -5.67 -17.45
N VAL A 520 0.75 -5.65 -18.05
CA VAL A 520 1.84 -4.77 -17.61
C VAL A 520 1.43 -3.33 -17.83
N ASN A 521 1.05 -3.00 -19.06
CA ASN A 521 0.74 -1.64 -19.46
C ASN A 521 -0.58 -1.17 -18.87
N LYS A 522 -1.57 -2.06 -18.66
CA LYS A 522 -2.77 -1.76 -17.87
C LYS A 522 -2.43 -1.23 -16.48
N ARG A 523 -1.49 -1.86 -15.78
CA ARG A 523 -1.12 -1.44 -14.41
C ARG A 523 -0.45 -0.08 -14.38
N ILE A 524 0.40 0.19 -15.37
CA ILE A 524 1.06 1.50 -15.53
C ILE A 524 0.01 2.55 -15.84
N ALA A 525 -0.89 2.29 -16.80
CA ALA A 525 -1.99 3.16 -17.17
C ALA A 525 -2.94 3.46 -16.00
N ASP A 526 -3.36 2.44 -15.25
CA ASP A 526 -4.30 2.61 -14.13
C ASP A 526 -3.76 3.61 -13.09
N ASN A 527 -2.45 3.61 -12.82
CA ASN A 527 -1.81 4.56 -11.91
C ASN A 527 -1.56 5.94 -12.56
N LEU A 528 -1.20 5.98 -13.83
CA LEU A 528 -1.06 7.23 -14.58
C LEU A 528 -2.39 7.98 -14.68
N VAL A 529 -3.49 7.26 -14.92
CA VAL A 529 -4.87 7.79 -14.92
C VAL A 529 -5.18 8.47 -13.59
N LYS A 530 -4.83 7.84 -12.45
CA LYS A 530 -5.03 8.44 -11.12
C LYS A 530 -4.27 9.75 -10.96
N LYS A 531 -2.99 9.81 -11.38
CA LYS A 531 -2.20 11.05 -11.31
C LYS A 531 -2.79 12.16 -12.17
N ILE A 532 -3.14 11.86 -13.43
CA ILE A 532 -3.72 12.84 -14.36
C ILE A 532 -5.05 13.38 -13.82
N THR A 533 -5.93 12.51 -13.35
CA THR A 533 -7.25 12.89 -12.83
C THR A 533 -7.17 13.65 -11.51
N ASN A 534 -6.23 13.31 -10.63
CA ASN A 534 -5.95 14.08 -9.43
C ASN A 534 -5.38 15.46 -9.73
N ALA A 535 -4.62 15.61 -10.83
CA ALA A 535 -4.16 16.90 -11.33
C ALA A 535 -5.22 17.71 -12.10
N GLY A 536 -6.48 17.24 -12.10
CA GLY A 536 -7.62 17.92 -12.71
C GLY A 536 -7.84 17.62 -14.19
N GLY A 537 -7.08 16.70 -14.78
CA GLY A 537 -7.27 16.26 -16.17
C GLY A 537 -8.43 15.27 -16.31
N LYS A 538 -9.19 15.39 -17.40
CA LYS A 538 -10.14 14.35 -17.82
C LYS A 538 -9.39 13.26 -18.57
N VAL A 539 -9.56 12.00 -18.18
CA VAL A 539 -8.95 10.85 -18.87
C VAL A 539 -10.02 10.08 -19.63
N ILE A 540 -9.72 9.76 -20.89
CA ILE A 540 -10.46 8.77 -21.66
C ILE A 540 -9.57 7.54 -21.79
N TYR A 541 -9.85 6.53 -20.99
CA TYR A 541 -9.14 5.26 -20.99
C TYR A 541 -9.67 4.37 -22.11
N VAL A 542 -8.79 3.84 -22.97
CA VAL A 542 -9.18 2.98 -24.10
C VAL A 542 -8.33 1.72 -24.13
N GLN A 543 -8.90 0.54 -23.86
CA GLN A 543 -8.18 -0.73 -23.89
C GLN A 543 -8.87 -1.77 -24.77
N GLY A 544 -8.12 -2.48 -25.60
CA GLY A 544 -8.66 -3.49 -26.49
C GLY A 544 -7.59 -4.00 -27.44
N SER A 545 -7.96 -4.89 -28.37
CA SER A 545 -7.02 -5.25 -29.45
C SER A 545 -6.57 -4.01 -30.21
N VAL A 546 -5.39 -4.08 -30.84
CA VAL A 546 -4.78 -2.93 -31.55
C VAL A 546 -5.78 -2.26 -32.50
N TYR A 547 -6.55 -3.04 -33.27
CA TYR A 547 -7.53 -2.52 -34.23
C TYR A 547 -8.75 -1.88 -33.57
N ASN A 548 -9.28 -2.49 -32.52
CA ASN A 548 -10.45 -1.96 -31.82
C ASN A 548 -10.09 -0.69 -31.04
N ALA A 549 -8.93 -0.68 -30.37
CA ALA A 549 -8.43 0.49 -29.67
C ALA A 549 -8.16 1.64 -30.64
N MET A 550 -7.50 1.39 -31.77
CA MET A 550 -7.29 2.38 -32.84
C MET A 550 -8.62 2.99 -33.31
N THR A 551 -9.62 2.15 -33.57
CA THR A 551 -10.95 2.59 -34.02
C THR A 551 -11.63 3.47 -32.98
N ALA A 552 -11.64 3.04 -31.72
CA ALA A 552 -12.22 3.79 -30.62
C ALA A 552 -11.51 5.14 -30.41
N ILE A 553 -10.17 5.17 -30.39
CA ILE A 553 -9.39 6.40 -30.26
C ILE A 553 -9.75 7.38 -31.38
N ARG A 554 -9.79 6.91 -32.63
CA ARG A 554 -10.16 7.72 -33.79
C ARG A 554 -11.54 8.35 -33.63
N ASP A 555 -12.53 7.54 -33.23
CA ASP A 555 -13.91 8.01 -33.16
C ASP A 555 -14.11 8.96 -31.96
N ILE A 556 -13.45 8.69 -30.82
CA ILE A 556 -13.39 9.62 -29.68
C ILE A 556 -12.78 10.96 -30.09
N GLN A 557 -11.69 10.98 -30.86
CA GLN A 557 -11.03 12.20 -31.31
C GLN A 557 -11.89 13.04 -32.27
N LYS A 558 -12.83 12.43 -33.00
CA LYS A 558 -13.78 13.17 -33.85
C LYS A 558 -14.88 13.84 -33.02
N GLU A 559 -15.30 13.18 -31.94
CA GLU A 559 -16.44 13.59 -31.13
C GLU A 559 -16.06 14.44 -29.92
N ASN A 560 -14.78 14.42 -29.52
CA ASN A 560 -14.30 15.07 -28.30
C ASN A 560 -13.10 15.96 -28.57
N LYS A 561 -13.01 17.09 -27.86
CA LYS A 561 -11.78 17.88 -27.79
C LYS A 561 -10.74 17.15 -26.94
N VAL A 562 -9.83 16.44 -27.60
CA VAL A 562 -8.71 15.73 -26.96
C VAL A 562 -7.43 16.56 -27.11
N ASN A 563 -6.66 16.68 -26.03
CA ASN A 563 -5.41 17.43 -26.01
C ASN A 563 -4.19 16.57 -26.30
N LEU A 564 -4.21 15.29 -25.92
CA LEU A 564 -3.05 14.41 -25.98
C LEU A 564 -3.47 12.94 -26.02
N VAL A 565 -2.65 12.10 -26.66
CA VAL A 565 -2.78 10.64 -26.60
C VAL A 565 -1.47 10.03 -26.09
N VAL A 566 -1.56 9.16 -25.08
CA VAL A 566 -0.44 8.34 -24.63
C VAL A 566 -0.83 6.89 -24.76
N SER A 567 -0.13 6.17 -25.63
CA SER A 567 -0.25 4.73 -25.79
C SER A 567 0.92 4.03 -25.11
N LEU A 568 0.66 2.99 -24.33
CA LEU A 568 1.66 2.20 -23.61
C LEU A 568 1.70 0.80 -24.21
N HIS A 569 2.88 0.36 -24.62
CA HIS A 569 3.15 -0.93 -25.22
C HIS A 569 4.39 -1.56 -24.59
N SER A 570 4.69 -2.80 -24.94
CA SER A 570 5.96 -3.42 -24.57
C SER A 570 6.59 -4.11 -25.77
N ASN A 571 7.90 -3.92 -25.94
CA ASN A 571 8.63 -4.45 -27.08
C ASN A 571 8.91 -5.95 -26.87
N SER A 572 9.18 -6.65 -27.97
CA SER A 572 9.64 -8.05 -27.96
C SER A 572 10.63 -8.42 -29.05
N CYS A 573 11.16 -7.43 -29.78
CA CYS A 573 12.08 -7.68 -30.90
C CYS A 573 13.53 -7.34 -30.54
N GLY A 574 14.43 -8.28 -30.82
CA GLY A 574 15.88 -8.14 -30.66
C GLY A 574 16.36 -8.06 -29.21
N ASP A 575 17.68 -7.88 -29.05
CA ASP A 575 18.34 -7.84 -27.73
C ASP A 575 18.34 -6.44 -27.11
N LYS A 576 17.81 -5.44 -27.82
CA LYS A 576 17.80 -4.05 -27.37
C LYS A 576 16.85 -3.90 -26.18
N ARG A 577 17.40 -3.38 -25.08
CA ARG A 577 16.68 -3.12 -23.83
C ARG A 577 16.41 -1.64 -23.62
N GLY A 578 15.45 -1.35 -22.75
CA GLY A 578 15.11 -0.01 -22.30
C GLY A 578 13.74 0.46 -22.76
N ILE A 579 13.46 1.72 -22.44
CA ILE A 579 12.17 2.38 -22.71
C ILE A 579 12.27 3.09 -24.04
N TYR A 580 11.33 2.89 -24.97
CA TYR A 580 11.29 3.64 -26.22
C TYR A 580 10.12 4.60 -26.21
N VAL A 581 10.41 5.90 -26.25
CA VAL A 581 9.40 6.94 -26.45
C VAL A 581 9.35 7.23 -27.94
N ILE A 582 8.26 6.82 -28.58
CA ILE A 582 8.09 6.82 -30.03
C ILE A 582 7.12 7.94 -30.45
N ALA A 583 7.64 8.89 -31.22
CA ALA A 583 6.81 9.87 -31.93
C ALA A 583 6.17 9.24 -33.17
N ASN A 584 4.90 9.57 -33.44
CA ASN A 584 4.19 9.01 -34.59
C ASN A 584 4.59 9.72 -35.90
N LYS A 585 4.92 8.95 -36.95
CA LYS A 585 5.07 9.42 -38.32
C LYS A 585 3.71 9.42 -39.00
N ARG A 586 3.24 10.60 -39.39
CA ARG A 586 1.92 10.78 -40.01
C ARG A 586 2.08 10.91 -41.52
N GLY A 587 1.60 9.90 -42.26
CA GLY A 587 1.77 9.87 -43.73
C GLY A 587 3.24 9.81 -44.16
N GLY A 588 4.12 9.24 -43.33
CA GLY A 588 5.57 9.18 -43.57
C GLY A 588 6.34 10.45 -43.19
N ILE A 589 5.65 11.54 -42.83
CA ILE A 589 6.25 12.78 -42.35
C ILE A 589 6.22 12.81 -40.83
N ILE A 590 7.27 13.33 -40.22
CA ILE A 590 7.32 13.39 -38.77
C ILE A 590 6.52 14.60 -38.27
N ASP A 591 5.57 14.35 -37.37
CA ASP A 591 4.80 15.41 -36.75
C ASP A 591 5.62 16.11 -35.66
N LYS A 592 5.75 17.43 -35.78
CA LYS A 592 6.59 18.24 -34.88
C LYS A 592 6.08 18.23 -33.44
N GLU A 593 4.77 18.16 -33.24
CA GLU A 593 4.16 18.14 -31.91
C GLU A 593 4.33 16.76 -31.26
N ASP A 594 4.21 15.67 -32.03
CA ASP A 594 4.52 14.31 -31.54
C ASP A 594 6.00 14.18 -31.16
N GLN A 595 6.91 14.70 -31.99
CA GLN A 595 8.35 14.74 -31.69
C GLN A 595 8.68 15.57 -30.45
N LYS A 596 8.07 16.75 -30.34
CA LYS A 596 8.25 17.63 -29.18
C LYS A 596 7.78 16.92 -27.91
N PHE A 597 6.61 16.29 -27.94
CA PHE A 597 6.07 15.57 -26.80
C PHE A 597 6.94 14.36 -26.43
N ALA A 598 7.34 13.55 -27.41
CA ALA A 598 8.23 12.41 -27.20
C ALA A 598 9.57 12.83 -26.57
N ARG A 599 10.14 13.96 -27.02
CA ARG A 599 11.38 14.51 -26.46
C ARG A 599 11.21 14.93 -25.00
N ILE A 600 10.12 15.63 -24.67
CA ILE A 600 9.85 16.07 -23.30
C ILE A 600 9.73 14.86 -22.36
N VAL A 601 8.93 13.86 -22.72
CA VAL A 601 8.77 12.63 -21.92
C VAL A 601 10.08 11.85 -21.82
N SER A 602 10.82 11.71 -22.92
CA SER A 602 12.14 11.05 -22.92
C SER A 602 13.13 11.77 -21.99
N ASN A 603 13.15 13.10 -22.00
CA ASN A 603 14.01 13.88 -21.11
C ASN A 603 13.62 13.70 -19.64
N LYS A 604 12.33 13.72 -19.32
CA LYS A 604 11.83 13.46 -17.96
C LYS A 604 12.17 12.07 -17.45
N LEU A 605 12.10 11.06 -18.31
CA LEU A 605 12.60 9.74 -17.96
C LEU A 605 14.12 9.78 -17.71
N ASN A 606 14.90 10.41 -18.59
CA ASN A 606 16.36 10.47 -18.45
C ASN A 606 16.87 11.32 -17.27
N GLU A 607 16.04 12.19 -16.69
CA GLU A 607 16.34 12.89 -15.42
C GLU A 607 16.44 11.90 -14.25
N HIS A 608 15.68 10.79 -14.29
CA HIS A 608 15.71 9.79 -13.23
C HIS A 608 16.83 8.76 -13.44
N SER A 609 17.61 8.49 -12.40
CA SER A 609 18.78 7.59 -12.45
C SER A 609 18.45 6.17 -12.91
N TRP A 610 17.20 5.73 -12.69
CA TRP A 610 16.70 4.43 -13.12
C TRP A 610 16.59 4.27 -14.64
N PHE A 611 16.36 5.36 -15.38
CA PHE A 611 16.13 5.31 -16.83
C PHE A 611 17.26 5.95 -17.64
N LYS A 612 18.15 6.69 -16.97
CA LYS A 612 19.30 7.33 -17.60
C LYS A 612 20.14 6.32 -18.38
N GLY A 613 20.29 6.56 -19.68
CA GLY A 613 21.08 5.70 -20.58
C GLY A 613 20.36 4.44 -21.07
N ILE A 614 19.09 4.24 -20.70
CA ILE A 614 18.24 3.15 -21.22
C ILE A 614 16.94 3.66 -21.84
N THR A 615 16.67 4.97 -21.77
CA THR A 615 15.58 5.60 -22.51
C THR A 615 16.04 6.00 -23.89
N HIS A 616 15.31 5.56 -24.90
CA HIS A 616 15.53 5.84 -26.30
C HIS A 616 14.39 6.68 -26.84
N GLN A 617 14.72 7.71 -27.62
CA GLN A 617 13.74 8.43 -28.40
C GLN A 617 13.78 7.93 -29.84
N THR A 618 12.65 7.55 -30.41
CA THR A 618 12.56 7.10 -31.81
C THR A 618 11.28 7.60 -32.48
N GLU A 619 11.12 7.26 -33.76
CA GLU A 619 9.98 7.69 -34.56
C GLU A 619 9.57 6.60 -35.57
N GLN A 620 8.28 6.30 -35.63
CA GLN A 620 7.72 5.25 -36.49
C GLN A 620 6.28 5.57 -36.88
N SER A 621 5.79 4.96 -37.97
CA SER A 621 4.37 5.05 -38.34
C SER A 621 3.57 4.09 -37.46
N LEU A 622 2.74 4.63 -36.57
CA LEU A 622 2.04 3.85 -35.55
C LEU A 622 0.54 3.79 -35.85
N GLY A 623 0.08 2.58 -36.19
CA GLY A 623 -1.33 2.33 -36.53
C GLY A 623 -2.28 2.74 -35.40
N VAL A 624 -1.98 2.37 -34.16
CA VAL A 624 -2.84 2.65 -32.98
C VAL A 624 -3.05 4.16 -32.71
N LEU A 625 -2.10 5.00 -33.13
CA LEU A 625 -2.17 6.46 -33.02
C LEU A 625 -2.61 7.14 -34.31
N SER A 626 -2.89 6.38 -35.36
CA SER A 626 -3.28 6.92 -36.66
C SER A 626 -4.79 7.03 -36.78
N SER A 627 -5.29 8.19 -37.23
CA SER A 627 -6.74 8.41 -37.45
C SER A 627 -7.25 7.78 -38.76
N SER A 628 -6.35 7.31 -39.63
CA SER A 628 -6.62 6.39 -40.74
C SER A 628 -5.28 5.89 -41.32
N ALA A 629 -5.25 4.78 -42.05
CA ALA A 629 -4.03 4.31 -42.73
C ALA A 629 -3.41 5.33 -43.72
N LYS A 630 -4.07 6.48 -43.98
CA LYS A 630 -3.64 7.52 -44.94
C LYS A 630 -3.68 8.97 -44.42
N LYS A 631 -4.09 9.25 -43.17
CA LYS A 631 -4.16 10.62 -42.60
C LYS A 631 -3.70 10.69 -41.15
N SER A 632 -3.00 11.79 -40.84
CA SER A 632 -2.59 12.24 -39.51
C SER A 632 -3.76 12.31 -38.52
N SER A 633 -3.59 11.81 -37.29
CA SER A 633 -4.43 12.26 -36.16
C SER A 633 -4.17 13.75 -35.93
N PRO A 634 -5.15 14.63 -35.64
CA PRO A 634 -4.89 16.04 -35.37
C PRO A 634 -4.37 16.31 -33.95
N VAL A 635 -4.36 15.29 -33.08
CA VAL A 635 -4.01 15.42 -31.65
C VAL A 635 -2.61 14.90 -31.42
N PRO A 636 -1.73 15.63 -30.72
CA PRO A 636 -0.39 15.12 -30.39
C PRO A 636 -0.46 13.80 -29.64
N GLY A 637 0.42 12.86 -29.99
CA GLY A 637 0.44 11.55 -29.37
C GLY A 637 1.77 10.80 -29.50
N ILE A 638 2.05 10.00 -28.46
CA ILE A 638 3.23 9.15 -28.39
C ILE A 638 2.84 7.73 -28.03
N LEU A 639 3.68 6.79 -28.44
CA LEU A 639 3.67 5.42 -27.95
C LEU A 639 4.92 5.19 -27.12
N ILE A 640 4.77 4.60 -25.95
CA ILE A 640 5.87 4.27 -25.06
C ILE A 640 5.98 2.77 -24.99
N GLU A 641 7.05 2.21 -25.54
CA GLU A 641 7.44 0.83 -25.24
C GLU A 641 8.09 0.84 -23.86
N THR A 642 7.37 0.31 -22.87
CA THR A 642 7.74 0.40 -21.45
C THR A 642 8.96 -0.45 -21.08
N GLY A 643 9.33 -1.38 -21.95
CA GLY A 643 10.50 -2.25 -21.85
C GLY A 643 10.40 -3.42 -22.82
N ASN A 644 11.47 -4.20 -22.97
CA ASN A 644 11.49 -5.39 -23.83
C ASN A 644 11.13 -6.66 -23.02
N LEU A 645 9.99 -7.28 -23.31
CA LEU A 645 9.55 -8.52 -22.66
C LEU A 645 10.37 -9.75 -23.08
N LYS A 646 11.21 -9.65 -24.11
CA LYS A 646 12.23 -10.66 -24.46
C LYS A 646 13.62 -10.36 -23.86
N ASN A 647 13.73 -9.33 -23.01
CA ASN A 647 14.95 -9.04 -22.25
C ASN A 647 14.71 -9.25 -20.74
N GLU A 648 15.52 -10.08 -20.10
CA GLU A 648 15.37 -10.44 -18.68
C GLU A 648 15.47 -9.25 -17.73
N THR A 649 16.37 -8.29 -18.00
CA THR A 649 16.53 -7.09 -17.15
C THR A 649 15.32 -6.18 -17.24
N ASP A 650 14.73 -6.03 -18.43
CA ASP A 650 13.53 -5.21 -18.59
C ASP A 650 12.28 -5.90 -18.04
N VAL A 651 12.13 -7.21 -18.24
CA VAL A 651 11.06 -8.02 -17.62
C VAL A 651 11.09 -7.85 -16.10
N ALA A 652 12.28 -7.96 -15.53
CA ALA A 652 12.48 -7.69 -14.14
C ALA A 652 12.08 -6.27 -13.76
N ASN A 653 12.61 -5.25 -14.44
CA ASN A 653 12.28 -3.86 -14.18
C ASN A 653 10.78 -3.58 -14.22
N LEU A 654 10.08 -4.07 -15.23
CA LEU A 654 8.62 -3.98 -15.37
C LEU A 654 7.86 -4.70 -14.25
N ASN A 655 8.49 -5.64 -13.54
CA ASN A 655 7.90 -6.26 -12.37
C ASN A 655 8.15 -5.51 -11.06
N SER A 656 8.99 -4.46 -11.04
CA SER A 656 9.17 -3.61 -9.85
C SER A 656 8.20 -2.47 -9.77
N ARG A 657 7.69 -2.32 -8.55
CA ARG A 657 6.98 -1.13 -8.12
C ARG A 657 7.81 0.14 -8.34
N THR A 658 8.97 0.28 -7.68
CA THR A 658 9.85 1.46 -7.81
C THR A 658 10.15 1.88 -9.25
N PHE A 659 10.53 0.94 -10.12
CA PHE A 659 10.81 1.24 -11.53
C PHE A 659 9.55 1.73 -12.26
N LYS A 660 8.41 1.09 -12.03
CA LYS A 660 7.14 1.53 -12.62
C LYS A 660 6.68 2.87 -12.06
N ASP A 661 6.77 3.10 -10.76
CA ASP A 661 6.30 4.33 -10.13
C ASP A 661 7.12 5.53 -10.61
N GLN A 662 8.44 5.36 -10.72
CA GLN A 662 9.31 6.38 -11.31
C GLN A 662 9.00 6.62 -12.80
N MET A 663 8.69 5.56 -13.55
CA MET A 663 8.32 5.70 -14.96
C MET A 663 7.00 6.45 -15.09
N ILE A 664 6.01 6.11 -14.25
CA ILE A 664 4.70 6.76 -14.19
C ILE A 664 4.87 8.23 -13.83
N GLU A 665 5.72 8.57 -12.86
CA GLU A 665 6.01 9.95 -12.48
C GLU A 665 6.63 10.72 -13.64
N SER A 666 7.70 10.21 -14.25
CA SER A 666 8.34 10.87 -15.40
C SER A 666 7.40 11.04 -16.58
N ILE A 667 6.52 10.06 -16.86
CA ILE A 667 5.50 10.19 -17.91
C ILE A 667 4.47 11.28 -17.52
N PHE A 668 4.01 11.30 -16.28
CA PHE A 668 3.07 12.30 -15.79
C PHE A 668 3.66 13.72 -15.83
N GLU A 669 4.89 13.90 -15.37
CA GLU A 669 5.62 15.17 -15.47
C GLU A 669 5.79 15.61 -16.92
N GLY A 670 6.14 14.69 -17.82
CA GLY A 670 6.26 14.99 -19.24
C GLY A 670 4.94 15.39 -19.89
N ILE A 671 3.82 14.77 -19.50
CA ILE A 671 2.47 15.18 -19.90
C ILE A 671 2.17 16.59 -19.39
N ASN A 672 2.46 16.84 -18.11
CA ASN A 672 2.22 18.13 -17.47
C ASN A 672 3.02 19.24 -18.14
N ASP A 673 4.31 19.03 -18.38
CA ASP A 673 5.20 20.00 -19.01
C ASP A 673 4.86 20.26 -20.48
N TYR A 674 4.32 19.27 -21.20
CA TYR A 674 3.84 19.46 -22.56
C TYR A 674 2.54 20.27 -22.63
N LEU A 675 1.64 20.12 -21.64
CA LEU A 675 0.30 20.72 -21.65
C LEU A 675 0.18 22.07 -20.91
N LYS A 676 1.21 22.44 -20.13
CA LYS A 676 1.45 23.82 -19.68
C LYS A 676 1.63 24.72 -20.89
#